data_AF-A0A1C3P609-F1
#
_entry.id   AF-A0A1C3P609-F1
#
_cell.length_a   1.000
_cell.length_b   1.000
_cell.length_c   1.000
_cell.angle_alpha   90.00
_cell.angle_beta   90.00
_cell.angle_gamma   90.00
#
_symmetry.space_group_name_H-M   'P 1'
#
loop_
_entity.id
_entity.type
_entity.pdbx_description
1 polymer ?
#
loop_
_entity_poly.entity_id
_entity_poly.type
_entity_poly.pdbx_seq_one_letter_code
_entity_poly.pdbx_strand_id
1 'polypeptide(L)'
;MSTNLRAGSLDGRRASAWWAARIPAWVLPALICSWFLTVLGALAGDTPACSATQPDICGPDPAAALLGVPMLGLPVLLWFAPLAGCAAAIVFAAADVLFDTDGSARLAFAGYGLVCLAVAGWLARVRAGQRAVLKQVAGGPVSLTGVPAGGPRRSRLVAVAMVAATAAALYAWYGHRVAVEDRHLARAGTQAVQVVAVGDEHITVVLPSGSRRTLPVRDSSAYPTGSSVPIMADPLDPGWVRLVAEPDDPTPWAAGALGAVAVALVVASREMLGWRARRRLVRGEHRGAQVRVMTDERGAVLVHAADDVRGERPLAVVGVRWASGRAEPASDGSLPAADGSFNEPAFGRAWRGEVRGDPTAAVATLVGGMHDDAWPAFAVGDDVALPTSPLRTFRSPPSAWWRSLRRIRDIRALRTGPDWRPGWGGAGEDSGENSGDDRGDRTDTGYGLPGRPVPAGGEVSAPEDLPAVIRGPGRYRAAGAVALGAGLLGAPLAVLLGLDVLPAVWLGGILLVNGLVATGRSVVLDRGCLTVQGPLVAHRVPWGHLHGARLVGDRLVLAWVPATVVAVGPFEPTGESPGQREQAEWTGAAIMALRVRVRGPERERAAAAGADVGAGSSAGAQGQPEETVSRTPGPGVAVVAVYLLLVAAAWWWHAHGG
;
A
#
# COMPACT_ATOMS: atom_id res chain seq x y z
N MET A 1 14.71 17.00 -30.50
CA MET A 1 13.53 16.53 -31.27
C MET A 1 12.75 17.75 -31.76
N SER A 2 12.24 17.83 -32.99
CA SER A 2 11.40 19.00 -33.37
C SER A 2 9.96 18.80 -32.89
N THR A 3 9.65 19.30 -31.68
CA THR A 3 8.32 19.27 -31.05
C THR A 3 7.36 20.36 -31.54
N ASN A 4 7.66 21.01 -32.67
CA ASN A 4 6.76 21.97 -33.30
C ASN A 4 5.77 21.28 -34.25
N LEU A 5 4.85 20.49 -33.70
CA LEU A 5 3.69 19.99 -34.44
C LEU A 5 2.42 20.23 -33.64
N ARG A 6 1.46 20.88 -34.30
CA ARG A 6 0.11 21.29 -33.88
C ARG A 6 -0.68 20.14 -33.22
N ALA A 7 -0.31 19.74 -32.01
CA ALA A 7 -1.14 18.87 -31.19
C ALA A 7 -2.32 19.66 -30.66
N GLY A 8 -3.53 19.14 -30.85
CA GLY A 8 -4.68 19.69 -30.15
C GLY A 8 -4.43 19.61 -28.64
N SER A 9 -4.83 20.65 -27.93
CA SER A 9 -4.76 20.70 -26.48
C SER A 9 -5.98 20.03 -25.86
N LEU A 10 -5.74 19.23 -24.81
CA LEU A 10 -6.81 18.77 -23.94
C LEU A 10 -7.17 19.91 -22.97
N ASP A 11 -7.95 20.87 -23.47
CA ASP A 11 -8.46 22.00 -22.69
C ASP A 11 -9.43 21.55 -21.58
N GLY A 12 -9.76 22.45 -20.65
CA GLY A 12 -10.61 22.17 -19.50
C GLY A 12 -11.99 21.65 -19.88
N ARG A 13 -12.55 22.08 -21.03
CA ARG A 13 -13.85 21.60 -21.52
C ARG A 13 -13.76 20.13 -21.94
N ARG A 14 -12.78 19.77 -22.75
CA ARG A 14 -12.55 18.38 -23.20
C ARG A 14 -12.12 17.48 -22.05
N ALA A 15 -11.27 18.00 -21.16
CA ALA A 15 -10.91 17.34 -19.92
C ALA A 15 -12.13 17.05 -19.04
N SER A 16 -13.07 17.99 -18.92
CA SER A 16 -14.32 17.79 -18.17
C SER A 16 -15.24 16.74 -18.83
N ALA A 17 -15.35 16.72 -20.16
CA ALA A 17 -16.11 15.70 -20.88
C ALA A 17 -15.48 14.31 -20.73
N TRP A 18 -14.15 14.23 -20.82
CA TRP A 18 -13.38 13.02 -20.56
C TRP A 18 -13.57 12.52 -19.12
N TRP A 19 -13.61 13.45 -18.17
CA TRP A 19 -13.81 13.20 -16.74
C TRP A 19 -15.23 12.74 -16.42
N ALA A 20 -16.24 13.37 -17.02
CA ALA A 20 -17.65 13.05 -16.82
C ALA A 20 -17.99 11.63 -17.26
N ALA A 21 -17.24 11.07 -18.20
CA ALA A 21 -17.40 9.68 -18.64
C ALA A 21 -17.00 8.65 -17.56
N ARG A 22 -16.33 9.04 -16.46
CA ARG A 22 -15.85 8.08 -15.44
C ARG A 22 -16.97 7.41 -14.67
N ILE A 23 -16.70 6.20 -14.18
CA ILE A 23 -17.59 5.54 -13.22
C ILE A 23 -17.45 6.21 -11.85
N PRO A 24 -18.56 6.43 -11.10
CA PRO A 24 -18.50 6.90 -9.74
C PRO A 24 -17.60 6.03 -8.86
N ALA A 25 -16.84 6.64 -7.96
CA ALA A 25 -15.84 5.91 -7.17
C ALA A 25 -16.41 4.87 -6.21
N TRP A 26 -17.69 5.00 -5.85
CA TRP A 26 -18.38 4.08 -4.94
C TRP A 26 -18.73 2.75 -5.61
N VAL A 27 -18.77 2.68 -6.95
CA VAL A 27 -19.24 1.48 -7.67
C VAL A 27 -18.37 0.26 -7.38
N LEU A 28 -17.03 0.41 -7.37
CA LEU A 28 -16.15 -0.73 -7.11
C LEU A 28 -16.15 -1.20 -5.65
N PRO A 29 -16.06 -0.31 -4.65
CA PRO A 29 -16.31 -0.69 -3.26
C PRO A 29 -17.69 -1.35 -3.08
N ALA A 30 -18.74 -0.82 -3.72
CA ALA A 30 -20.08 -1.41 -3.63
C ALA A 30 -20.14 -2.81 -4.25
N LEU A 31 -19.48 -3.05 -5.39
CA LEU A 31 -19.35 -4.40 -5.96
C LEU A 31 -18.63 -5.36 -5.02
N ILE A 32 -17.52 -4.91 -4.42
CA ILE A 32 -16.76 -5.74 -3.47
C ILE A 32 -17.61 -6.03 -2.22
N CYS A 33 -18.29 -5.02 -1.66
CA CYS A 33 -19.21 -5.22 -0.55
C CYS A 33 -20.37 -6.15 -0.91
N SER A 34 -20.95 -5.99 -2.11
CA SER A 34 -22.00 -6.88 -2.61
C SER A 34 -21.50 -8.31 -2.73
N TRP A 35 -20.25 -8.54 -3.18
CA TRP A 35 -19.65 -9.87 -3.21
C TRP A 35 -19.58 -10.49 -1.82
N PHE A 36 -19.12 -9.74 -0.80
CA PHE A 36 -19.10 -10.25 0.57
C PHE A 36 -20.50 -10.59 1.08
N LEU A 37 -21.50 -9.75 0.78
CA LEU A 37 -22.89 -10.01 1.14
C LEU A 37 -23.45 -11.26 0.43
N THR A 38 -23.11 -11.45 -0.85
CA THR A 38 -23.48 -12.66 -1.61
C THR A 38 -22.87 -13.92 -0.99
N VAL A 39 -21.57 -13.88 -0.66
CA VAL A 39 -20.90 -15.01 0.00
C VAL A 39 -21.49 -15.29 1.38
N LEU A 40 -21.74 -14.26 2.20
CA LEU A 40 -22.38 -14.43 3.51
C LEU A 40 -23.80 -14.99 3.38
N GLY A 41 -24.55 -14.56 2.37
CA GLY A 41 -25.89 -15.08 2.08
C GLY A 41 -25.85 -16.56 1.69
N ALA A 42 -24.89 -16.96 0.85
CA ALA A 42 -24.69 -18.35 0.47
C ALA A 42 -24.26 -19.23 1.67
N LEU A 43 -23.39 -18.71 2.55
CA LEU A 43 -22.95 -19.41 3.76
C LEU A 43 -24.04 -19.51 4.84
N ALA A 44 -25.07 -18.68 4.79
CA ALA A 44 -26.18 -18.73 5.74
C ALA A 44 -27.25 -19.78 5.37
N GLY A 45 -27.14 -20.43 4.22
CA GLY A 45 -27.97 -21.57 3.85
C GLY A 45 -27.71 -22.79 4.75
N ASP A 46 -28.71 -23.68 4.85
CA ASP A 46 -28.55 -24.93 5.60
C ASP A 46 -27.48 -25.80 4.93
N THR A 47 -26.28 -25.86 5.52
CA THR A 47 -25.24 -26.80 5.08
C THR A 47 -25.67 -28.21 5.45
N PRO A 48 -25.80 -29.14 4.49
CA PRO A 48 -26.20 -30.51 4.81
C PRO A 48 -25.16 -31.17 5.73
N ALA A 49 -25.64 -31.88 6.73
CA ALA A 49 -24.79 -32.59 7.68
C ALA A 49 -24.05 -33.75 6.98
N CYS A 50 -22.81 -34.03 7.41
CA CYS A 50 -22.04 -35.16 6.92
C CYS A 50 -22.80 -36.47 7.18
N SER A 51 -22.87 -37.37 6.19
CA SER A 51 -23.51 -38.67 6.37
C SER A 51 -22.73 -39.79 5.69
N ALA A 52 -22.76 -40.97 6.30
CA ALA A 52 -22.11 -42.15 5.71
C ALA A 52 -22.78 -42.62 4.41
N THR A 53 -24.05 -42.25 4.18
CA THR A 53 -24.79 -42.57 2.96
C THR A 53 -24.51 -41.60 1.81
N GLN A 54 -23.97 -40.42 2.11
CA GLN A 54 -23.59 -39.38 1.15
C GLN A 54 -22.23 -38.79 1.56
N PRO A 55 -21.15 -39.57 1.41
CA PRO A 55 -19.81 -39.17 1.85
C PRO A 55 -19.21 -38.04 1.01
N ASP A 56 -19.80 -37.76 -0.15
CA ASP A 56 -19.44 -36.66 -1.06
C ASP A 56 -19.73 -35.27 -0.49
N ILE A 57 -20.66 -35.15 0.47
CA ILE A 57 -21.00 -33.86 1.11
C ILE A 57 -19.81 -33.29 1.90
N CYS A 58 -19.10 -34.14 2.65
CA CYS A 58 -17.96 -33.73 3.48
C CYS A 58 -16.62 -34.23 2.94
N GLY A 59 -16.65 -34.92 1.80
CA GLY A 59 -15.46 -35.46 1.16
C GLY A 59 -14.78 -34.48 0.21
N PRO A 60 -13.75 -34.97 -0.51
CA PRO A 60 -13.01 -34.16 -1.46
C PRO A 60 -13.91 -33.62 -2.57
N ASP A 61 -14.01 -32.29 -2.67
CA ASP A 61 -14.70 -31.62 -3.77
C ASP A 61 -13.71 -30.84 -4.66
N PRO A 62 -13.21 -31.44 -5.75
CA PRO A 62 -12.32 -30.74 -6.67
C PRO A 62 -13.00 -29.54 -7.36
N ALA A 63 -14.33 -29.53 -7.47
CA ALA A 63 -15.06 -28.39 -8.01
C ALA A 63 -15.00 -27.20 -7.04
N ALA A 64 -15.13 -27.42 -5.73
CA ALA A 64 -14.92 -26.40 -4.71
C ALA A 64 -13.51 -25.78 -4.78
N ALA A 65 -12.45 -26.57 -4.97
CA ALA A 65 -11.10 -26.02 -5.19
C ALA A 65 -11.04 -25.15 -6.47
N LEU A 66 -11.62 -25.63 -7.57
CA LEU A 66 -11.56 -24.95 -8.86
C LEU A 66 -12.37 -23.64 -8.86
N LEU A 67 -13.53 -23.62 -8.22
CA LEU A 67 -14.46 -22.49 -8.18
C LEU A 67 -14.20 -21.53 -7.01
N GLY A 68 -13.73 -22.05 -5.87
CA GLY A 68 -13.44 -21.24 -4.68
C GLY A 68 -12.27 -20.26 -4.89
N VAL A 69 -11.25 -20.66 -5.63
CA VAL A 69 -10.09 -19.79 -5.94
C VAL A 69 -10.49 -18.53 -6.73
N PRO A 70 -11.15 -18.63 -7.90
CA PRO A 70 -11.59 -17.44 -8.62
C PRO A 70 -12.57 -16.63 -7.78
N MET A 71 -13.50 -17.26 -7.04
CA MET A 71 -14.43 -16.59 -6.12
C MET A 71 -13.69 -15.67 -5.14
N LEU A 72 -12.72 -16.22 -4.38
CA LEU A 72 -11.93 -15.46 -3.40
C LEU A 72 -10.99 -14.43 -4.06
N GLY A 73 -10.60 -14.66 -5.31
CA GLY A 73 -9.79 -13.74 -6.11
C GLY A 73 -10.56 -12.53 -6.66
N LEU A 74 -11.90 -12.57 -6.69
CA LEU A 74 -12.74 -11.52 -7.30
C LEU A 74 -12.51 -10.13 -6.69
N PRO A 75 -12.49 -9.93 -5.36
CA PRO A 75 -12.24 -8.61 -4.78
C PRO A 75 -10.93 -7.99 -5.24
N VAL A 76 -9.87 -8.81 -5.31
CA VAL A 76 -8.54 -8.40 -5.77
C VAL A 76 -8.58 -8.01 -7.25
N LEU A 77 -9.20 -8.84 -8.10
CA LEU A 77 -9.36 -8.55 -9.52
C LEU A 77 -10.21 -7.31 -9.77
N LEU A 78 -11.33 -7.15 -9.09
CA LEU A 78 -12.20 -5.97 -9.20
C LEU A 78 -11.47 -4.69 -8.81
N TRP A 79 -10.62 -4.76 -7.80
CA TRP A 79 -9.83 -3.61 -7.36
C TRP A 79 -8.76 -3.22 -8.40
N PHE A 80 -7.96 -4.19 -8.84
CA PHE A 80 -6.77 -3.93 -9.67
C PHE A 80 -7.03 -3.98 -11.18
N ALA A 81 -8.05 -4.68 -11.64
CA ALA A 81 -8.41 -4.86 -13.04
C ALA A 81 -9.94 -5.06 -13.18
N PRO A 82 -10.74 -4.00 -12.97
CA PRO A 82 -12.21 -4.11 -12.83
C PRO A 82 -12.92 -4.91 -13.92
N LEU A 83 -12.53 -4.73 -15.19
CA LEU A 83 -13.11 -5.51 -16.29
C LEU A 83 -12.78 -7.00 -16.20
N ALA A 84 -11.55 -7.34 -15.82
CA ALA A 84 -11.17 -8.74 -15.63
C ALA A 84 -11.87 -9.33 -14.41
N GLY A 85 -12.05 -8.55 -13.33
CA GLY A 85 -12.85 -8.94 -12.17
C GLY A 85 -14.32 -9.17 -12.51
N CYS A 86 -14.94 -8.28 -13.29
CA CYS A 86 -16.32 -8.47 -13.73
C CYS A 86 -16.45 -9.68 -14.68
N ALA A 87 -15.51 -9.86 -15.61
CA ALA A 87 -15.49 -11.03 -16.49
C ALA A 87 -15.36 -12.33 -15.69
N ALA A 88 -14.44 -12.38 -14.71
CA ALA A 88 -14.29 -13.53 -13.82
C ALA A 88 -15.55 -13.78 -13.00
N ALA A 89 -16.22 -12.74 -12.51
CA ALA A 89 -17.49 -12.88 -11.77
C ALA A 89 -18.62 -13.44 -12.64
N ILE A 90 -18.70 -13.04 -13.91
CA ILE A 90 -19.69 -13.55 -14.86
C ILE A 90 -19.43 -15.03 -15.16
N VAL A 91 -18.17 -15.40 -15.39
CA VAL A 91 -17.78 -16.80 -15.63
C VAL A 91 -18.06 -17.65 -14.38
N PHE A 92 -17.73 -17.13 -13.20
CA PHE A 92 -18.04 -17.80 -11.93
C PHE A 92 -19.56 -17.97 -11.76
N ALA A 93 -20.35 -16.92 -11.93
CA ALA A 93 -21.81 -17.00 -11.83
C ALA A 93 -22.43 -17.99 -12.83
N ALA A 94 -21.89 -18.08 -14.06
CA ALA A 94 -22.33 -19.07 -15.02
C ALA A 94 -21.98 -20.50 -14.59
N ALA A 95 -20.78 -20.71 -14.04
CA ALA A 95 -20.38 -22.01 -13.51
C ALA A 95 -21.24 -22.40 -12.29
N ASP A 96 -21.48 -21.47 -11.38
CA ASP A 96 -22.32 -21.65 -10.20
C ASP A 96 -23.75 -22.07 -10.57
N VAL A 97 -24.38 -21.37 -11.51
CA VAL A 97 -25.70 -21.74 -12.05
C VAL A 97 -25.74 -23.13 -12.69
N LEU A 98 -24.63 -23.57 -13.31
CA LEU A 98 -24.55 -24.87 -13.98
C LEU A 98 -24.21 -26.03 -13.04
N PHE A 99 -23.41 -25.80 -12.00
CA PHE A 99 -22.79 -26.86 -11.20
C PHE A 99 -23.20 -26.87 -9.73
N ASP A 100 -23.44 -25.72 -9.10
CA ASP A 100 -23.96 -25.69 -7.72
C ASP A 100 -25.35 -26.31 -7.70
N THR A 101 -25.81 -26.94 -6.62
CA THR A 101 -27.18 -27.47 -6.47
C THR A 101 -28.06 -26.61 -5.56
N ASP A 102 -27.47 -25.73 -4.76
CA ASP A 102 -28.20 -24.83 -3.86
C ASP A 102 -28.89 -23.71 -4.66
N GLY A 103 -30.22 -23.70 -4.61
CA GLY A 103 -31.03 -22.69 -5.29
C GLY A 103 -30.78 -21.26 -4.79
N SER A 104 -30.45 -21.10 -3.51
CA SER A 104 -30.19 -19.80 -2.89
C SER A 104 -28.85 -19.21 -3.33
N ALA A 105 -27.79 -20.02 -3.32
CA ALA A 105 -26.46 -19.66 -3.84
C ALA A 105 -26.54 -19.31 -5.34
N ARG A 106 -27.17 -20.18 -6.15
CA ARG A 106 -27.38 -19.95 -7.59
C ARG A 106 -28.04 -18.61 -7.88
N LEU A 107 -29.14 -18.28 -7.18
CA LEU A 107 -29.86 -17.02 -7.39
C LEU A 107 -28.99 -15.82 -7.00
N ALA A 108 -28.29 -15.92 -5.88
CA ALA A 108 -27.46 -14.84 -5.35
C ALA A 108 -26.27 -14.55 -6.27
N PHE A 109 -25.54 -15.57 -6.73
CA PHE A 109 -24.41 -15.42 -7.63
C PHE A 109 -24.83 -15.08 -9.06
N ALA A 110 -25.98 -15.58 -9.56
CA ALA A 110 -26.55 -15.14 -10.84
C ALA A 110 -26.86 -13.64 -10.81
N GLY A 111 -27.51 -13.15 -9.75
CA GLY A 111 -27.78 -11.74 -9.55
C GLY A 111 -26.50 -10.90 -9.52
N TYR A 112 -25.50 -11.34 -8.77
CA TYR A 112 -24.20 -10.68 -8.72
C TYR A 112 -23.50 -10.65 -10.10
N GLY A 113 -23.54 -11.76 -10.85
CA GLY A 113 -23.02 -11.87 -12.20
C GLY A 113 -23.66 -10.87 -13.17
N LEU A 114 -24.98 -10.70 -13.12
CA LEU A 114 -25.71 -9.71 -13.93
C LEU A 114 -25.30 -8.27 -13.59
N VAL A 115 -25.13 -7.95 -12.31
CA VAL A 115 -24.62 -6.64 -11.88
C VAL A 115 -23.20 -6.41 -12.42
N CYS A 116 -22.32 -7.41 -12.34
CA CYS A 116 -20.99 -7.34 -12.93
C CYS A 116 -21.02 -7.18 -14.46
N LEU A 117 -21.95 -7.82 -15.17
CA LEU A 117 -22.14 -7.66 -16.61
C LEU A 117 -22.53 -6.21 -16.96
N ALA A 118 -23.48 -5.64 -16.24
CA ALA A 118 -23.89 -4.25 -16.41
C ALA A 118 -22.72 -3.28 -16.17
N VAL A 119 -21.95 -3.49 -15.09
CA VAL A 119 -20.77 -2.66 -14.79
C VAL A 119 -19.65 -2.86 -15.83
N ALA A 120 -19.45 -4.06 -16.35
CA ALA A 120 -18.50 -4.31 -17.43
C ALA A 120 -18.88 -3.56 -18.71
N GLY A 121 -20.16 -3.58 -19.08
CA GLY A 121 -20.71 -2.79 -20.20
C GLY A 121 -20.51 -1.29 -19.99
N TRP A 122 -20.77 -0.79 -18.78
CA TRP A 122 -20.51 0.61 -18.42
C TRP A 122 -19.03 0.96 -18.54
N LEU A 123 -18.11 0.17 -17.96
CA LEU A 123 -16.66 0.35 -18.06
C LEU A 123 -16.17 0.36 -19.51
N ALA A 124 -16.71 -0.51 -20.37
CA ALA A 124 -16.39 -0.53 -21.79
C ALA A 124 -16.84 0.75 -22.49
N ARG A 125 -18.06 1.24 -22.20
CA ARG A 125 -18.61 2.50 -22.72
C ARG A 125 -17.79 3.71 -22.25
N VAL A 126 -17.38 3.76 -20.99
CA VAL A 126 -16.47 4.78 -20.45
C VAL A 126 -15.17 4.83 -21.25
N ARG A 127 -14.53 3.68 -21.46
CA ARG A 127 -13.27 3.59 -22.22
C ARG A 127 -13.46 4.02 -23.67
N ALA A 128 -14.58 3.67 -24.29
CA ALA A 128 -14.90 4.10 -25.66
C ALA A 128 -15.06 5.62 -25.75
N GLY A 129 -15.79 6.23 -24.80
CA GLY A 129 -15.97 7.68 -24.71
C GLY A 129 -14.64 8.43 -24.50
N GLN A 130 -13.82 7.96 -23.57
CA GLN A 130 -12.48 8.52 -23.30
C GLN A 130 -11.57 8.45 -24.54
N ARG A 131 -11.60 7.33 -25.28
CA ARG A 131 -10.88 7.19 -26.55
C ARG A 131 -11.41 8.14 -27.62
N ALA A 132 -12.72 8.36 -27.69
CA ALA A 132 -13.33 9.26 -28.66
C ALA A 132 -12.88 10.71 -28.43
N VAL A 133 -12.87 11.18 -27.17
CA VAL A 133 -12.37 12.51 -26.83
C VAL A 133 -10.90 12.65 -27.22
N LEU A 134 -10.05 11.68 -26.92
CA LEU A 134 -8.64 11.75 -27.29
C LEU A 134 -8.44 11.82 -28.81
N LYS A 135 -9.21 11.04 -29.60
CA LYS A 135 -9.13 11.06 -31.07
C LYS A 135 -9.47 12.44 -31.67
N GLN A 136 -10.33 13.23 -31.02
CA GLN A 136 -10.68 14.58 -31.45
C GLN A 136 -9.57 15.61 -31.18
N VAL A 137 -8.68 15.31 -30.24
CA VAL A 137 -7.62 16.22 -29.78
C VAL A 137 -6.24 15.82 -30.30
N ALA A 138 -6.08 14.55 -30.64
CA ALA A 138 -4.81 14.00 -31.10
C ALA A 138 -4.35 14.68 -32.40
N GLY A 139 -3.18 15.30 -32.36
CA GLY A 139 -2.59 16.00 -33.49
C GLY A 139 -1.74 15.12 -34.41
N GLY A 140 -0.66 15.71 -34.91
CA GLY A 140 0.28 15.05 -35.82
C GLY A 140 0.98 13.82 -35.23
N PRO A 141 1.63 13.01 -36.08
CA PRO A 141 2.38 11.85 -35.64
C PRO A 141 3.56 12.26 -34.75
N VAL A 142 3.75 11.51 -33.67
CA VAL A 142 4.83 11.63 -32.68
C VAL A 142 5.50 10.27 -32.61
N SER A 143 6.82 10.25 -32.74
CA SER A 143 7.65 9.06 -32.65
C SER A 143 8.65 9.19 -31.51
N LEU A 144 8.76 8.16 -30.69
CA LEU A 144 9.66 8.12 -29.52
C LEU A 144 10.97 7.41 -29.86
N THR A 145 11.60 7.81 -30.97
CA THR A 145 12.85 7.19 -31.44
C THR A 145 14.00 7.38 -30.45
N GLY A 146 14.90 6.40 -30.37
CA GLY A 146 16.07 6.45 -29.49
C GLY A 146 15.81 6.09 -28.01
N VAL A 147 14.56 5.93 -27.58
CA VAL A 147 14.24 5.61 -26.18
C VAL A 147 14.21 4.08 -25.95
N PRO A 148 15.01 3.52 -25.03
CA PRO A 148 14.98 2.09 -24.76
C PRO A 148 13.69 1.70 -24.00
N ALA A 149 12.85 0.89 -24.64
CA ALA A 149 11.60 0.37 -24.05
C ALA A 149 11.80 -0.40 -22.73
N GLY A 150 13.01 -0.94 -22.52
CA GLY A 150 13.37 -1.79 -21.39
C GLY A 150 12.76 -3.19 -21.47
N GLY A 151 13.35 -4.13 -20.75
CA GLY A 151 12.81 -5.48 -20.57
C GLY A 151 11.66 -5.54 -19.56
N PRO A 152 11.03 -6.71 -19.40
CA PRO A 152 10.27 -7.01 -18.20
C PRO A 152 11.16 -6.89 -16.95
N ARG A 153 10.60 -6.45 -15.82
CA ARG A 153 11.33 -6.29 -14.57
C ARG A 153 11.77 -7.66 -14.03
N ARG A 154 13.09 -7.91 -13.98
CA ARG A 154 13.67 -9.16 -13.48
C ARG A 154 13.14 -9.55 -12.10
N SER A 155 13.03 -8.60 -11.16
CA SER A 155 12.48 -8.86 -9.82
C SER A 155 11.04 -9.38 -9.82
N ARG A 156 10.19 -8.89 -10.74
CA ARG A 156 8.83 -9.40 -10.89
C ARG A 156 8.81 -10.78 -11.53
N LEU A 157 9.69 -11.05 -12.49
CA LEU A 157 9.81 -12.39 -13.09
C LEU A 157 10.31 -13.43 -12.08
N VAL A 158 11.28 -13.06 -11.23
CA VAL A 158 11.73 -13.92 -10.12
C VAL A 158 10.60 -14.18 -9.14
N ALA A 159 9.83 -13.16 -8.75
CA ALA A 159 8.66 -13.33 -7.89
C ALA A 159 7.60 -14.26 -8.52
N VAL A 160 7.31 -14.10 -9.82
CA VAL A 160 6.41 -15.00 -10.56
C VAL A 160 6.94 -16.44 -10.56
N ALA A 161 8.24 -16.63 -10.83
CA ALA A 161 8.85 -17.96 -10.84
C ALA A 161 8.81 -18.62 -9.45
N MET A 162 9.09 -17.87 -8.38
CA MET A 162 8.97 -18.36 -7.01
C MET A 162 7.54 -18.78 -6.67
N VAL A 163 6.54 -17.94 -6.98
CA VAL A 163 5.13 -18.26 -6.72
C VAL A 163 4.69 -19.48 -7.54
N ALA A 164 5.15 -19.62 -8.80
CA ALA A 164 4.88 -20.79 -9.62
C ALA A 164 5.55 -22.06 -9.07
N ALA A 165 6.76 -21.97 -8.52
CA ALA A 165 7.43 -23.08 -7.86
C ALA A 165 6.68 -23.51 -6.58
N THR A 166 6.19 -22.54 -5.79
CA THR A 166 5.30 -22.84 -4.65
C THR A 166 4.02 -23.54 -5.10
N ALA A 167 3.40 -23.09 -6.19
CA ALA A 167 2.22 -23.75 -6.74
C ALA A 167 2.51 -25.20 -7.14
N ALA A 168 3.63 -25.45 -7.81
CA ALA A 168 4.05 -26.80 -8.20
C ALA A 168 4.31 -27.70 -6.97
N ALA A 169 4.94 -27.16 -5.91
CA ALA A 169 5.17 -27.88 -4.67
C ALA A 169 3.86 -28.24 -3.95
N LEU A 170 2.92 -27.30 -3.86
CA LEU A 170 1.58 -27.54 -3.28
C LEU A 170 0.80 -28.59 -4.07
N TYR A 171 0.87 -28.53 -5.41
CA TYR A 171 0.20 -29.51 -6.27
C TYR A 171 0.85 -30.89 -6.20
N ALA A 172 2.18 -30.96 -6.12
CA ALA A 172 2.90 -32.21 -5.90
C ALA A 172 2.56 -32.82 -4.53
N TRP A 173 2.42 -31.99 -3.50
CA TRP A 173 1.98 -32.43 -2.17
C TRP A 173 0.55 -32.93 -2.17
N TYR A 174 -0.37 -32.24 -2.84
CA TYR A 174 -1.73 -32.72 -3.09
C TYR A 174 -1.73 -34.10 -3.76
N GLY A 175 -1.00 -34.25 -4.88
CA GLY A 175 -0.91 -35.53 -5.59
C GLY A 175 -0.29 -36.64 -4.75
N HIS A 176 0.70 -36.32 -3.90
CA HIS A 176 1.25 -37.27 -2.95
C HIS A 176 0.21 -37.72 -1.91
N ARG A 177 -0.55 -36.80 -1.33
CA ARG A 177 -1.61 -37.10 -0.36
C ARG A 177 -2.70 -37.98 -0.96
N VAL A 178 -3.20 -37.63 -2.15
CA VAL A 178 -4.18 -38.45 -2.88
C VAL A 178 -3.62 -39.85 -3.15
N ALA A 179 -2.39 -39.96 -3.65
CA ALA A 179 -1.79 -41.26 -3.96
C ALA A 179 -1.51 -42.13 -2.71
N VAL A 180 -1.30 -41.53 -1.54
CA VAL A 180 -1.19 -42.26 -0.27
C VAL A 180 -2.57 -42.74 0.16
N GLU A 181 -3.58 -41.87 0.14
CA GLU A 181 -4.94 -42.21 0.56
C GLU A 181 -5.56 -43.29 -0.34
N ASP A 182 -5.40 -43.18 -1.67
CA ASP A 182 -5.90 -44.16 -2.65
C ASP A 182 -5.36 -45.58 -2.39
N ARG A 183 -4.10 -45.71 -1.95
CA ARG A 183 -3.50 -47.02 -1.62
C ARG A 183 -4.15 -47.66 -0.41
N HIS A 184 -4.50 -46.86 0.60
CA HIS A 184 -5.19 -47.35 1.77
C HIS A 184 -6.64 -47.69 1.44
N LEU A 185 -7.34 -46.81 0.71
CA LEU A 185 -8.72 -47.04 0.27
C LEU A 185 -8.87 -48.30 -0.59
N ALA A 186 -7.90 -48.61 -1.47
CA ALA A 186 -7.92 -49.82 -2.28
C ALA A 186 -7.86 -51.13 -1.48
N ARG A 187 -7.42 -51.09 -0.22
CA ARG A 187 -7.30 -52.25 0.68
C ARG A 187 -8.27 -52.21 1.85
N ALA A 188 -8.88 -51.06 2.10
CA ALA A 188 -9.64 -50.82 3.31
C ALA A 188 -10.95 -51.64 3.34
N GLY A 189 -11.26 -52.18 4.51
CA GLY A 189 -12.56 -52.77 4.81
C GLY A 189 -13.45 -51.77 5.55
N THR A 190 -14.76 -51.78 5.27
CA THR A 190 -15.74 -51.01 6.05
C THR A 190 -16.23 -51.83 7.24
N GLN A 191 -16.24 -51.23 8.42
CA GLN A 191 -16.74 -51.87 9.65
C GLN A 191 -17.44 -50.85 10.56
N ALA A 192 -18.45 -51.30 11.29
CA ALA A 192 -19.17 -50.47 12.25
C ALA A 192 -18.46 -50.49 13.61
N VAL A 193 -18.25 -49.32 14.21
CA VAL A 193 -17.62 -49.16 15.53
C VAL A 193 -18.46 -48.25 16.42
N GLN A 194 -18.34 -48.42 17.74
CA GLN A 194 -19.04 -47.55 18.68
C GLN A 194 -18.22 -46.34 19.09
N VAL A 195 -18.89 -45.19 19.13
CA VAL A 195 -18.38 -43.94 19.70
C VAL A 195 -18.42 -44.04 21.22
N VAL A 196 -17.29 -43.88 21.89
CA VAL A 196 -17.16 -43.99 23.36
C VAL A 196 -16.85 -42.67 24.05
N ALA A 197 -16.36 -41.68 23.31
CA ALA A 197 -16.18 -40.31 23.79
C ALA A 197 -16.30 -39.33 22.62
N VAL A 198 -16.72 -38.11 22.94
CA VAL A 198 -16.90 -37.01 22.00
C VAL A 198 -16.16 -35.80 22.58
N GLY A 199 -15.24 -35.24 21.81
CA GLY A 199 -14.63 -33.93 22.05
C GLY A 199 -15.11 -32.92 21.01
N ASP A 200 -14.61 -31.68 21.07
CA ASP A 200 -15.14 -30.58 20.26
C ASP A 200 -15.00 -30.83 18.73
N GLU A 201 -13.84 -31.31 18.28
CA GLU A 201 -13.53 -31.58 16.85
C GLU A 201 -13.02 -33.02 16.62
N HIS A 202 -13.31 -33.93 17.55
CA HIS A 202 -12.90 -35.33 17.44
C HIS A 202 -13.84 -36.27 18.17
N ILE A 203 -13.89 -37.51 17.71
CA ILE A 203 -14.58 -38.61 18.39
C ILE A 203 -13.60 -39.72 18.73
N THR A 204 -13.82 -40.41 19.84
CA THR A 204 -13.09 -41.63 20.17
C THR A 204 -13.97 -42.84 19.90
N VAL A 205 -13.47 -43.79 19.11
CA VAL A 205 -14.14 -45.04 18.78
C VAL A 205 -13.38 -46.25 19.32
N VAL A 206 -14.08 -47.35 19.55
CA VAL A 206 -13.48 -48.65 19.89
C VAL A 206 -13.46 -49.54 18.66
N LEU A 207 -12.25 -49.92 18.21
CA LEU A 207 -12.05 -50.86 17.11
C LEU A 207 -12.43 -52.30 17.53
N PRO A 208 -12.69 -53.21 16.59
CA PRO A 208 -12.98 -54.62 16.91
C PRO A 208 -11.86 -55.34 17.68
N SER A 209 -10.63 -54.85 17.56
CA SER A 209 -9.48 -55.30 18.36
C SER A 209 -9.53 -54.88 19.84
N GLY A 210 -10.52 -54.08 20.23
CA GLY A 210 -10.65 -53.49 21.56
C GLY A 210 -9.82 -52.22 21.77
N SER A 211 -9.01 -51.79 20.80
CA SER A 211 -8.22 -50.57 20.92
C SER A 211 -9.06 -49.31 20.69
N ARG A 212 -8.78 -48.25 21.44
CA ARG A 212 -9.41 -46.94 21.27
C ARG A 212 -8.65 -46.11 20.23
N ARG A 213 -9.38 -45.41 19.36
CA ARG A 213 -8.82 -44.47 18.38
C ARG A 213 -9.59 -43.16 18.38
N THR A 214 -8.85 -42.06 18.36
CA THR A 214 -9.40 -40.72 18.18
C THR A 214 -9.37 -40.35 16.70
N LEU A 215 -10.53 -39.95 16.17
CA LEU A 215 -10.72 -39.58 14.77
C LEU A 215 -11.21 -38.12 14.72
N PRO A 216 -10.62 -37.26 13.87
CA PRO A 216 -11.11 -35.89 13.70
C PRO A 216 -12.49 -35.90 13.02
N VAL A 217 -13.35 -34.94 13.39
CA VAL A 217 -14.67 -34.70 12.79
C VAL A 217 -14.91 -33.19 12.66
N ARG A 218 -15.63 -32.77 11.62
CA ARG A 218 -16.04 -31.38 11.41
C ARG A 218 -17.13 -30.94 12.37
N ASP A 219 -18.06 -31.84 12.68
CA ASP A 219 -19.16 -31.59 13.61
C ASP A 219 -19.36 -32.79 14.54
N SER A 220 -18.90 -32.64 15.77
CA SER A 220 -19.00 -33.67 16.81
C SER A 220 -20.46 -33.92 17.27
N SER A 221 -21.37 -32.97 17.05
CA SER A 221 -22.78 -33.11 17.44
C SER A 221 -23.52 -34.18 16.63
N ALA A 222 -23.01 -34.52 15.43
CA ALA A 222 -23.52 -35.59 14.59
C ALA A 222 -23.21 -37.01 15.11
N TYR A 223 -22.32 -37.16 16.12
CA TYR A 223 -21.79 -38.45 16.57
C TYR A 223 -21.95 -38.65 18.08
N PRO A 224 -23.17 -38.82 18.60
CA PRO A 224 -23.38 -38.97 20.03
C PRO A 224 -22.71 -40.23 20.59
N THR A 225 -22.32 -40.17 21.86
CA THR A 225 -21.72 -41.34 22.55
C THR A 225 -22.70 -42.53 22.53
N GLY A 226 -22.19 -43.72 22.24
CA GLY A 226 -22.95 -44.96 22.07
C GLY A 226 -23.48 -45.19 20.65
N SER A 227 -23.37 -44.20 19.75
CA SER A 227 -23.74 -44.38 18.35
C SER A 227 -22.77 -45.33 17.64
N SER A 228 -23.30 -46.04 16.64
CA SER A 228 -22.54 -46.92 15.76
C SER A 228 -22.21 -46.16 14.47
N VAL A 229 -20.92 -46.01 14.16
CA VAL A 229 -20.44 -45.26 13.00
C VAL A 229 -19.61 -46.17 12.10
N PRO A 230 -19.79 -46.11 10.77
CA PRO A 230 -18.96 -46.86 9.84
C PRO A 230 -17.59 -46.20 9.67
N ILE A 231 -16.53 -47.00 9.82
CA ILE A 231 -15.14 -46.61 9.57
C ILE A 231 -14.53 -47.46 8.46
N MET A 232 -13.50 -46.92 7.82
CA MET A 232 -12.58 -47.64 6.94
C MET A 232 -11.27 -47.89 7.68
N ALA A 233 -10.78 -49.13 7.64
CA ALA A 233 -9.50 -49.51 8.21
C ALA A 233 -8.68 -50.33 7.21
N ASP A 234 -7.40 -50.01 7.07
CA ASP A 234 -6.46 -50.77 6.23
C ASP A 234 -5.89 -51.94 7.05
N PRO A 235 -6.11 -53.20 6.65
CA PRO A 235 -5.59 -54.36 7.39
C PRO A 235 -4.06 -54.43 7.39
N LEU A 236 -3.37 -53.79 6.42
CA LEU A 236 -1.91 -53.74 6.35
C LEU A 236 -1.29 -52.54 7.07
N ASP A 237 -2.11 -51.57 7.46
CA ASP A 237 -1.69 -50.42 8.27
C ASP A 237 -2.70 -50.15 9.39
N PRO A 238 -2.54 -50.80 10.56
CA PRO A 238 -3.43 -50.61 11.71
C PRO A 238 -3.44 -49.19 12.30
N GLY A 239 -2.54 -48.32 11.82
CA GLY A 239 -2.53 -46.89 12.15
C GLY A 239 -3.51 -46.07 11.31
N TRP A 240 -3.89 -46.56 10.13
CA TRP A 240 -4.77 -45.86 9.21
C TRP A 240 -6.24 -46.24 9.46
N VAL A 241 -7.00 -45.26 9.97
CA VAL A 241 -8.45 -45.36 10.19
C VAL A 241 -9.10 -44.06 9.75
N ARG A 242 -10.23 -44.15 9.04
CA ARG A 242 -11.03 -43.02 8.55
C ARG A 242 -12.51 -43.23 8.81
N LEU A 243 -13.25 -42.14 8.99
CA LEU A 243 -14.71 -42.20 8.95
C LEU A 243 -15.17 -42.33 7.50
N VAL A 244 -16.21 -43.12 7.26
CA VAL A 244 -16.85 -43.18 5.93
C VAL A 244 -17.58 -41.86 5.64
N ALA A 245 -18.23 -41.27 6.65
CA ALA A 245 -18.99 -40.03 6.52
C ALA A 245 -18.12 -38.78 6.25
N GLU A 246 -16.85 -38.81 6.70
CA GLU A 246 -15.91 -37.70 6.61
C GLU A 246 -14.53 -38.22 6.18
N PRO A 247 -14.34 -38.49 4.88
CA PRO A 247 -13.06 -38.94 4.35
C PRO A 247 -12.02 -37.79 4.39
N ASP A 248 -10.72 -38.13 4.35
CA ASP A 248 -9.64 -37.12 4.30
C ASP A 248 -9.80 -36.23 3.07
N ASP A 249 -9.76 -34.92 3.27
CA ASP A 249 -9.96 -33.92 2.22
C ASP A 249 -8.65 -33.17 1.91
N PRO A 250 -7.87 -33.62 0.90
CA PRO A 250 -6.65 -32.93 0.49
C PRO A 250 -6.91 -31.70 -0.40
N THR A 251 -8.17 -31.41 -0.75
CA THR A 251 -8.59 -30.33 -1.66
C THR A 251 -8.03 -28.94 -1.31
N PRO A 252 -7.84 -28.54 -0.03
CA PRO A 252 -7.22 -27.25 0.30
C PRO A 252 -5.82 -27.05 -0.29
N TRP A 253 -5.04 -28.12 -0.46
CA TRP A 253 -3.72 -28.05 -1.10
C TRP A 253 -3.82 -27.75 -2.59
N ALA A 254 -4.79 -28.36 -3.27
CA ALA A 254 -5.09 -28.06 -4.67
C ALA A 254 -5.60 -26.61 -4.85
N ALA A 255 -6.49 -26.15 -3.97
CA ALA A 255 -6.97 -24.77 -3.95
C ALA A 255 -5.81 -23.78 -3.72
N GLY A 256 -4.91 -24.07 -2.78
CA GLY A 256 -3.69 -23.28 -2.54
C GLY A 256 -2.79 -23.21 -3.78
N ALA A 257 -2.59 -24.33 -4.47
CA ALA A 257 -1.83 -24.39 -5.71
C ALA A 257 -2.47 -23.55 -6.82
N LEU A 258 -3.77 -23.70 -7.05
CA LEU A 258 -4.54 -22.91 -8.03
C LEU A 258 -4.51 -21.41 -7.70
N GLY A 259 -4.65 -21.05 -6.43
CA GLY A 259 -4.53 -19.66 -5.96
C GLY A 259 -3.16 -19.06 -6.26
N ALA A 260 -2.09 -19.81 -6.00
CA ALA A 260 -0.74 -19.40 -6.33
C ALA A 260 -0.55 -19.23 -7.86
N VAL A 261 -1.06 -20.14 -8.68
CA VAL A 261 -1.07 -20.00 -10.15
C VAL A 261 -1.80 -18.73 -10.57
N ALA A 262 -2.99 -18.48 -10.02
CA ALA A 262 -3.79 -17.29 -10.35
C ALA A 262 -3.02 -15.99 -10.03
N VAL A 263 -2.38 -15.91 -8.86
CA VAL A 263 -1.53 -14.77 -8.49
C VAL A 263 -0.36 -14.60 -9.46
N ALA A 264 0.34 -15.69 -9.79
CA ALA A 264 1.45 -15.67 -10.75
C ALA A 264 0.99 -15.16 -12.12
N LEU A 265 -0.15 -15.63 -12.62
CA LEU A 265 -0.74 -15.21 -13.89
C LEU A 265 -1.14 -13.73 -13.88
N VAL A 266 -1.73 -13.23 -12.80
CA VAL A 266 -2.08 -11.79 -12.67
C VAL A 266 -0.82 -10.92 -12.70
N VAL A 267 0.23 -11.29 -11.97
CA VAL A 267 1.49 -10.52 -11.97
C VAL A 267 2.19 -10.60 -13.33
N ALA A 268 2.30 -11.80 -13.90
CA ALA A 268 2.94 -12.03 -15.19
C ALA A 268 2.21 -11.30 -16.33
N SER A 269 0.88 -11.41 -16.38
CA SER A 269 0.07 -10.75 -17.40
C SER A 269 0.21 -9.23 -17.34
N ARG A 270 0.17 -8.62 -16.14
CA ARG A 270 0.38 -7.18 -15.98
C ARG A 270 1.77 -6.73 -16.44
N GLU A 271 2.81 -7.50 -16.11
CA GLU A 271 4.18 -7.18 -16.54
C GLU A 271 4.33 -7.31 -18.06
N MET A 272 3.78 -8.38 -18.64
CA MET A 272 3.83 -8.61 -20.09
C MET A 272 3.00 -7.59 -20.88
N LEU A 273 1.81 -7.20 -20.39
CA LEU A 273 1.01 -6.14 -21.00
C LEU A 273 1.73 -4.81 -20.97
N GLY A 274 2.35 -4.45 -19.84
CA GLY A 274 3.16 -3.23 -19.72
C GLY A 274 4.37 -3.24 -20.65
N TRP A 275 5.08 -4.36 -20.72
CA TRP A 275 6.22 -4.53 -21.63
C TRP A 275 5.83 -4.43 -23.10
N ARG A 276 4.76 -5.13 -23.51
CA ARG A 276 4.20 -5.03 -24.88
C ARG A 276 3.75 -3.61 -25.19
N ALA A 277 3.13 -2.91 -24.24
CA ALA A 277 2.72 -1.52 -24.40
C ALA A 277 3.93 -0.59 -24.61
N ARG A 278 4.98 -0.69 -23.78
CA ARG A 278 6.22 0.09 -23.95
C ARG A 278 6.88 -0.17 -25.30
N ARG A 279 6.93 -1.44 -25.75
CA ARG A 279 7.45 -1.79 -27.07
C ARG A 279 6.65 -1.15 -28.22
N ARG A 280 5.32 -1.15 -28.12
CA ARG A 280 4.45 -0.49 -29.11
C ARG A 280 4.64 1.02 -29.13
N LEU A 281 4.81 1.65 -27.97
CA LEU A 281 5.05 3.09 -27.85
C LEU A 281 6.36 3.50 -28.52
N VAL A 282 7.44 2.74 -28.33
CA VAL A 282 8.78 3.07 -28.87
C VAL A 282 8.91 2.75 -30.37
N ARG A 283 8.23 1.71 -30.87
CA ARG A 283 8.38 1.25 -32.27
C ARG A 283 7.40 1.85 -33.26
N GLY A 284 6.35 2.52 -32.79
CA GLY A 284 5.26 3.01 -33.64
C GLY A 284 5.23 4.53 -33.71
N GLU A 285 4.61 5.04 -34.77
CA GLU A 285 4.13 6.41 -34.82
C GLU A 285 2.75 6.50 -34.15
N HIS A 286 2.57 7.49 -33.30
CA HIS A 286 1.36 7.68 -32.51
C HIS A 286 0.88 9.10 -32.65
N ARG A 287 -0.43 9.35 -32.53
CA ARG A 287 -0.92 10.73 -32.45
C ARG A 287 -0.83 11.22 -31.01
N GLY A 288 -0.26 12.41 -30.81
CA GLY A 288 -0.07 13.02 -29.50
C GLY A 288 -1.13 14.05 -29.14
N ALA A 289 -1.44 14.21 -27.86
CA ALA A 289 -2.29 15.30 -27.35
C ALA A 289 -1.50 16.14 -26.34
N GLN A 290 -1.64 17.47 -26.38
CA GLN A 290 -1.01 18.32 -25.38
C GLN A 290 -1.77 18.24 -24.05
N VAL A 291 -1.01 18.03 -22.98
CA VAL A 291 -1.46 17.99 -21.58
C VAL A 291 -0.43 18.73 -20.73
N ARG A 292 -0.76 18.98 -19.47
CA ARG A 292 0.23 19.38 -18.46
C ARG A 292 0.53 18.22 -17.53
N VAL A 293 1.79 18.11 -17.12
CA VAL A 293 2.23 17.07 -16.20
C VAL A 293 2.92 17.66 -15.00
N MET A 294 2.67 17.04 -13.86
CA MET A 294 3.41 17.25 -12.63
C MET A 294 3.83 15.90 -12.08
N THR A 295 4.95 15.85 -11.38
CA THR A 295 5.38 14.67 -10.65
C THR A 295 4.79 14.72 -9.24
N ASP A 296 4.22 13.61 -8.78
CA ASP A 296 3.89 13.43 -7.37
C ASP A 296 5.15 13.07 -6.57
N GLU A 297 5.01 13.04 -5.24
CA GLU A 297 6.10 12.70 -4.31
C GLU A 297 6.71 11.29 -4.54
N ARG A 298 6.08 10.44 -5.36
CA ARG A 298 6.54 9.08 -5.70
C ARG A 298 7.19 9.01 -7.09
N GLY A 299 7.33 10.15 -7.77
CA GLY A 299 7.78 10.23 -9.17
C GLY A 299 6.75 9.69 -10.16
N ALA A 300 5.48 9.56 -9.77
CA ALA A 300 4.40 9.28 -10.70
C ALA A 300 3.95 10.59 -11.35
N VAL A 301 3.59 10.54 -12.62
CA VAL A 301 3.08 11.68 -13.36
C VAL A 301 1.59 11.84 -13.10
N LEU A 302 1.22 13.00 -12.56
CA LEU A 302 -0.11 13.57 -12.53
C LEU A 302 -0.40 14.26 -13.87
N VAL A 303 -1.52 13.91 -14.49
CA VAL A 303 -1.93 14.46 -15.78
C VAL A 303 -3.02 15.49 -15.55
N HIS A 304 -2.82 16.68 -16.11
CA HIS A 304 -3.72 17.83 -16.00
C HIS A 304 -4.21 18.27 -17.39
N ALA A 305 -5.28 19.05 -17.41
CA ALA A 305 -5.69 19.75 -18.62
C ALA A 305 -4.58 20.69 -19.08
N ALA A 306 -4.45 20.93 -20.38
CA ALA A 306 -3.38 21.73 -20.95
C ALA A 306 -3.41 23.21 -20.49
N ASP A 307 -4.60 23.70 -20.16
CA ASP A 307 -4.90 25.03 -19.62
C ASP A 307 -4.88 25.09 -18.09
N ASP A 308 -4.75 23.97 -17.39
CA ASP A 308 -4.56 23.91 -15.93
C ASP A 308 -3.09 24.15 -15.56
N VAL A 309 -2.63 25.38 -15.80
CA VAL A 309 -1.23 25.82 -15.58
C VAL A 309 -0.78 25.60 -14.13
N ARG A 310 -1.72 25.75 -13.19
CA ARG A 310 -1.50 25.62 -11.75
C ARG A 310 -1.60 24.19 -11.22
N GLY A 311 -2.01 23.24 -12.07
CA GLY A 311 -2.14 21.84 -11.70
C GLY A 311 -3.18 21.60 -10.58
N GLU A 312 -4.26 22.36 -10.53
CA GLU A 312 -5.23 22.29 -9.42
C GLU A 312 -6.12 21.04 -9.49
N ARG A 313 -6.34 20.50 -10.71
CA ARG A 313 -7.33 19.43 -10.94
C ARG A 313 -6.70 18.26 -11.71
N PRO A 314 -6.03 17.32 -11.02
CA PRO A 314 -5.43 16.18 -11.69
C PRO A 314 -6.52 15.26 -12.24
N LEU A 315 -6.41 14.93 -13.54
CA LEU A 315 -7.31 14.05 -14.26
C LEU A 315 -6.91 12.58 -14.07
N ALA A 316 -5.61 12.29 -14.02
CA ALA A 316 -5.12 10.92 -13.92
C ALA A 316 -3.74 10.84 -13.29
N VAL A 317 -3.35 9.64 -12.87
CA VAL A 317 -2.00 9.34 -12.38
C VAL A 317 -1.42 8.14 -13.13
N VAL A 318 -0.13 8.23 -13.45
CA VAL A 318 0.64 7.19 -14.16
C VAL A 318 2.01 7.06 -13.50
N GLY A 319 2.39 5.87 -13.06
CA GLY A 319 3.77 5.61 -12.67
C GLY A 319 4.64 5.59 -13.91
N VAL A 320 5.76 6.31 -13.90
CA VAL A 320 6.65 6.44 -15.08
C VAL A 320 8.10 6.11 -14.75
N ARG A 321 8.92 6.03 -15.78
CA ARG A 321 10.38 6.02 -15.74
C ARG A 321 10.87 6.96 -16.83
N TRP A 322 11.59 8.01 -16.46
CA TRP A 322 12.20 8.96 -17.39
C TRP A 322 13.37 8.33 -18.13
N ALA A 323 13.50 8.62 -19.42
CA ALA A 323 14.56 8.11 -20.28
C ALA A 323 15.92 8.67 -19.88
N SER A 324 15.96 9.94 -19.48
CA SER A 324 17.13 10.62 -18.91
C SER A 324 17.62 10.01 -17.58
N GLY A 325 16.79 9.21 -16.90
CA GLY A 325 17.05 8.74 -15.54
C GLY A 325 16.79 9.78 -14.44
N ARG A 326 16.31 10.99 -14.78
CA ARG A 326 15.92 12.02 -13.82
C ARG A 326 14.63 11.65 -13.08
N ALA A 327 14.46 12.18 -11.87
CA ALA A 327 13.23 11.99 -11.08
C ALA A 327 12.10 12.95 -11.54
N GLU A 328 12.46 14.14 -12.00
CA GLU A 328 11.55 15.19 -12.48
C GLU A 328 12.06 15.82 -13.78
N PRO A 329 11.16 16.34 -14.64
CA PRO A 329 11.57 17.17 -15.76
C PRO A 329 12.22 18.44 -15.21
N ALA A 330 13.36 18.84 -15.77
CA ALA A 330 13.98 20.11 -15.41
C ALA A 330 13.01 21.24 -15.82
N SER A 331 12.59 22.06 -14.86
CA SER A 331 12.09 23.40 -15.17
C SER A 331 13.28 24.24 -15.64
N ASP A 332 13.05 25.19 -16.55
CA ASP A 332 14.05 26.02 -17.23
C ASP A 332 14.92 26.94 -16.33
N GLY A 333 15.08 26.68 -15.03
CA GLY A 333 15.98 27.49 -14.21
C GLY A 333 16.26 27.02 -12.79
N SER A 334 17.18 26.07 -12.56
CA SER A 334 17.83 25.91 -11.24
C SER A 334 19.22 25.23 -11.28
N LEU A 335 20.14 25.81 -10.50
CA LEU A 335 21.63 25.70 -10.49
C LEU A 335 22.23 24.56 -9.63
N PRO A 336 23.31 23.85 -10.07
CA PRO A 336 24.11 22.95 -9.23
C PRO A 336 25.34 23.59 -8.54
N ALA A 337 25.74 23.02 -7.40
CA ALA A 337 27.05 23.22 -6.77
C ALA A 337 28.18 22.55 -7.58
N ALA A 338 29.36 23.16 -7.59
CA ALA A 338 30.42 22.91 -8.57
C ALA A 338 31.18 21.56 -8.49
N ASP A 339 30.97 20.72 -7.46
CA ASP A 339 31.86 19.58 -7.17
C ASP A 339 31.18 18.23 -6.86
N GLY A 340 29.84 18.15 -6.92
CA GLY A 340 29.11 16.91 -6.65
C GLY A 340 29.11 16.45 -5.19
N SER A 341 29.58 17.29 -4.26
CA SER A 341 29.47 17.05 -2.81
C SER A 341 28.07 17.45 -2.29
N PHE A 342 27.56 16.75 -1.25
CA PHE A 342 26.31 17.15 -0.61
C PHE A 342 26.52 18.45 0.18
N ASN A 343 26.07 19.56 -0.38
CA ASN A 343 26.15 20.86 0.28
C ASN A 343 25.03 20.99 1.34
N GLU A 344 25.27 20.43 2.53
CA GLU A 344 24.36 20.46 3.68
C GLU A 344 23.86 21.90 4.01
N PRO A 345 24.72 22.94 3.99
CA PRO A 345 24.26 24.32 4.12
C PRO A 345 23.27 24.76 3.03
N ALA A 346 23.51 24.43 1.76
CA ALA A 346 22.62 24.78 0.66
C ALA A 346 21.27 24.04 0.74
N PHE A 347 21.29 22.75 1.09
CA PHE A 347 20.08 21.98 1.38
C PHE A 347 19.27 22.64 2.50
N GLY A 348 19.91 23.03 3.60
CA GLY A 348 19.25 23.72 4.71
C GLY A 348 18.58 25.03 4.27
N ARG A 349 19.23 25.82 3.40
CA ARG A 349 18.66 27.08 2.86
C ARG A 349 17.45 26.82 1.96
N ALA A 350 17.55 25.87 1.03
CA ALA A 350 16.44 25.46 0.18
C ALA A 350 15.26 24.88 1.00
N TRP A 351 15.56 24.09 2.04
CA TRP A 351 14.58 23.51 2.95
C TRP A 351 13.74 24.57 3.68
N ARG A 352 14.37 25.67 4.09
CA ARG A 352 13.71 26.83 4.72
C ARG A 352 13.05 27.78 3.72
N GLY A 353 13.15 27.50 2.41
CA GLY A 353 12.62 28.35 1.35
C GLY A 353 13.30 29.70 1.24
N GLU A 354 14.57 29.76 1.64
CA GLU A 354 15.45 30.91 1.41
C GLU A 354 15.86 31.00 -0.07
N VAL A 355 15.44 30.03 -0.91
CA VAL A 355 15.63 29.99 -2.36
C VAL A 355 14.27 29.65 -3.03
N ARG A 356 13.84 30.45 -4.02
CA ARG A 356 12.52 30.33 -4.70
C ARG A 356 12.69 29.75 -6.11
N GLY A 357 11.78 28.85 -6.50
CA GLY A 357 11.60 28.42 -7.90
C GLY A 357 10.14 28.05 -8.14
N ASP A 358 9.53 28.63 -9.17
CA ASP A 358 8.09 28.59 -9.41
C ASP A 358 7.70 27.26 -10.12
N PRO A 359 6.93 26.33 -9.51
CA PRO A 359 6.63 25.05 -10.12
C PRO A 359 5.41 25.17 -11.03
N THR A 360 5.65 25.59 -12.27
CA THR A 360 4.65 25.48 -13.33
C THR A 360 4.56 24.05 -13.82
N ALA A 361 3.35 23.50 -13.93
CA ALA A 361 3.14 22.16 -14.50
C ALA A 361 3.72 22.12 -15.93
N ALA A 362 4.65 21.20 -16.19
CA ALA A 362 5.35 21.17 -17.47
C ALA A 362 4.41 20.81 -18.61
N VAL A 363 4.55 21.49 -19.76
CA VAL A 363 3.81 21.13 -20.97
C VAL A 363 4.36 19.81 -21.50
N ALA A 364 3.48 18.84 -21.70
CA ALA A 364 3.84 17.52 -22.20
C ALA A 364 2.98 17.13 -23.39
N THR A 365 3.56 16.34 -24.29
CA THR A 365 2.80 15.59 -25.28
C THR A 365 2.52 14.20 -24.75
N LEU A 366 1.25 13.91 -24.49
CA LEU A 366 0.78 12.56 -24.14
C LEU A 366 0.72 11.71 -25.42
N VAL A 367 1.37 10.56 -25.38
CA VAL A 367 1.45 9.61 -26.50
C VAL A 367 0.85 8.27 -26.09
N GLY A 368 -0.04 7.72 -26.92
CA GLY A 368 -0.71 6.44 -26.67
C GLY A 368 -2.15 6.61 -26.20
N GLY A 369 -2.61 5.74 -25.29
CA GLY A 369 -4.00 5.74 -24.82
C GLY A 369 -4.21 6.62 -23.58
N MET A 370 -5.25 7.46 -23.60
CA MET A 370 -5.74 8.20 -22.44
C MET A 370 -7.13 7.67 -22.04
N HIS A 371 -7.16 6.48 -21.47
CA HIS A 371 -8.35 5.91 -20.83
C HIS A 371 -7.93 5.12 -19.61
N ASP A 372 -8.87 4.82 -18.71
CA ASP A 372 -8.56 4.01 -17.53
C ASP A 372 -7.96 2.65 -17.96
N ASP A 373 -6.88 2.22 -17.29
CA ASP A 373 -6.03 1.07 -17.64
C ASP A 373 -5.14 1.19 -18.89
N ALA A 374 -5.08 2.35 -19.55
CA ALA A 374 -4.16 2.57 -20.67
C ALA A 374 -2.69 2.69 -20.22
N TRP A 375 -1.73 2.59 -21.14
CA TRP A 375 -0.31 2.76 -20.86
C TRP A 375 0.24 3.90 -21.72
N PRO A 376 0.08 5.18 -21.30
CA PRO A 376 0.59 6.32 -22.05
C PRO A 376 2.06 6.62 -21.74
N ALA A 377 2.76 7.23 -22.68
CA ALA A 377 4.04 7.89 -22.47
C ALA A 377 3.88 9.42 -22.53
N PHE A 378 4.86 10.14 -21.98
CA PHE A 378 4.87 11.60 -21.98
C PHE A 378 6.19 12.09 -22.57
N ALA A 379 6.14 12.98 -23.55
CA ALA A 379 7.31 13.71 -24.03
C ALA A 379 7.28 15.13 -23.45
N VAL A 380 8.32 15.51 -22.72
CA VAL A 380 8.47 16.81 -22.04
C VAL A 380 9.81 17.41 -22.45
N GLY A 381 9.77 18.48 -23.25
CA GLY A 381 10.98 18.99 -23.92
C GLY A 381 11.64 17.89 -24.75
N ASP A 382 12.91 17.60 -24.47
CA ASP A 382 13.68 16.51 -25.08
C ASP A 382 13.69 15.20 -24.27
N ASP A 383 12.99 15.14 -23.12
CA ASP A 383 12.91 13.92 -22.30
C ASP A 383 11.60 13.16 -22.51
N VAL A 384 11.64 11.85 -22.27
CA VAL A 384 10.51 10.94 -22.46
C VAL A 384 10.28 10.09 -21.22
N ALA A 385 9.08 10.17 -20.66
CA ALA A 385 8.61 9.31 -19.58
C ALA A 385 7.87 8.08 -20.14
N LEU A 386 8.41 6.88 -19.92
CA LEU A 386 7.74 5.62 -20.26
C LEU A 386 6.92 5.07 -19.09
N PRO A 387 5.75 4.47 -19.33
CA PRO A 387 4.88 4.01 -18.25
C PRO A 387 5.42 2.76 -17.55
N THR A 388 5.37 2.78 -16.22
CA THR A 388 5.67 1.65 -15.34
C THR A 388 4.42 1.05 -14.68
N SER A 389 3.30 1.78 -14.72
CA SER A 389 1.97 1.33 -14.34
C SER A 389 0.93 1.82 -15.36
N PRO A 390 -0.25 1.18 -15.41
CA PRO A 390 -1.34 1.70 -16.23
C PRO A 390 -1.89 3.00 -15.63
N LEU A 391 -2.39 3.87 -16.50
CA LEU A 391 -3.10 5.09 -16.15
C LEU A 391 -4.33 4.79 -15.32
N ARG A 392 -4.46 5.51 -14.20
CA ARG A 392 -5.61 5.46 -13.30
C ARG A 392 -6.28 6.81 -13.24
N THR A 393 -7.57 6.82 -13.54
CA THR A 393 -8.44 7.96 -13.22
C THR A 393 -8.57 8.12 -11.71
N PHE A 394 -8.66 9.36 -11.21
CA PHE A 394 -9.02 9.55 -9.80
C PHE A 394 -10.48 9.12 -9.59
N ARG A 395 -10.67 7.93 -9.06
CA ARG A 395 -11.95 7.45 -8.56
C ARG A 395 -12.23 8.21 -7.25
N SER A 396 -12.74 9.44 -7.40
CA SER A 396 -13.10 10.48 -6.39
C SER A 396 -11.93 11.27 -5.74
N PRO A 397 -12.19 12.54 -5.33
CA PRO A 397 -11.29 13.23 -4.41
C PRO A 397 -11.25 12.36 -3.14
N PRO A 398 -10.05 12.01 -2.64
CA PRO A 398 -9.94 10.95 -1.66
C PRO A 398 -10.67 11.34 -0.38
N SER A 399 -11.69 10.55 -0.02
CA SER A 399 -12.21 10.56 1.34
C SER A 399 -11.03 10.36 2.29
N ALA A 400 -11.02 11.12 3.38
CA ALA A 400 -9.87 11.26 4.29
C ALA A 400 -9.28 9.90 4.73
N TRP A 401 -10.10 8.84 4.75
CA TRP A 401 -9.75 7.47 5.10
C TRP A 401 -8.83 6.75 4.10
N TRP A 402 -9.01 6.93 2.78
CA TRP A 402 -8.08 6.36 1.79
C TRP A 402 -6.76 7.13 1.71
N ARG A 403 -6.82 8.44 2.00
CA ARG A 403 -5.64 9.29 2.21
C ARG A 403 -4.83 8.85 3.43
N SER A 404 -5.45 8.31 4.48
CA SER A 404 -4.71 7.78 5.64
C SER A 404 -4.04 6.43 5.35
N LEU A 405 -4.69 5.52 4.61
CA LEU A 405 -4.14 4.20 4.30
C LEU A 405 -2.98 4.23 3.29
N ARG A 406 -3.04 5.07 2.25
CA ARG A 406 -1.90 5.26 1.32
C ARG A 406 -0.72 5.97 2.00
N ARG A 407 -1.00 6.93 2.89
CA ARG A 407 0.04 7.67 3.64
C ARG A 407 0.81 6.81 4.65
N ILE A 408 0.27 5.69 5.14
CA ILE A 408 1.02 4.76 6.00
C ILE A 408 2.12 4.03 5.21
N ARG A 409 1.89 3.76 3.91
CA ARG A 409 2.87 3.12 3.03
C ARG A 409 3.95 4.09 2.52
N ASP A 410 3.60 5.37 2.37
CA ASP A 410 4.50 6.42 1.85
C ASP A 410 5.57 6.86 2.87
N ILE A 411 5.28 6.78 4.16
CA ILE A 411 6.24 7.16 5.21
C ILE A 411 7.36 6.13 5.37
N ARG A 412 7.15 4.87 4.97
CA ARG A 412 8.23 3.86 4.93
C ARG A 412 9.16 4.03 3.71
N ALA A 413 8.74 4.77 2.69
CA ALA A 413 9.50 4.97 1.45
C ALA A 413 10.40 6.21 1.46
N LEU A 414 10.15 7.18 2.36
CA LEU A 414 11.16 8.16 2.77
C LEU A 414 12.23 7.40 3.57
N ARG A 415 13.28 6.96 2.86
CA ARG A 415 14.41 6.20 3.40
C ARG A 415 14.90 6.84 4.71
N THR A 416 14.78 6.11 5.81
CA THR A 416 15.64 6.29 6.99
C THR A 416 17.02 5.72 6.64
N GLY A 417 17.86 6.49 5.96
CA GLY A 417 19.22 6.08 5.64
C GLY A 417 20.05 7.25 5.10
N PRO A 418 21.36 7.29 5.37
CA PRO A 418 22.25 8.42 5.06
C PRO A 418 22.49 8.69 3.55
N ASP A 419 21.87 7.94 2.63
CA ASP A 419 22.19 7.95 1.19
C ASP A 419 21.15 8.69 0.31
N TRP A 420 20.66 9.85 0.74
CA TRP A 420 19.93 10.74 -0.18
C TRP A 420 20.92 11.66 -0.91
N ARG A 421 21.17 11.40 -2.20
CA ARG A 421 22.02 12.25 -3.07
C ARG A 421 21.14 13.01 -4.08
N PRO A 422 21.13 14.36 -4.08
CA PRO A 422 20.54 15.14 -5.16
C PRO A 422 21.46 15.10 -6.40
N GLY A 423 20.91 14.81 -7.57
CA GLY A 423 21.65 14.78 -8.84
C GLY A 423 21.90 16.18 -9.40
N TRP A 424 23.17 16.54 -9.56
CA TRP A 424 23.64 17.86 -9.97
C TRP A 424 24.71 17.70 -11.06
N GLY A 425 24.55 18.35 -12.21
CA GLY A 425 25.57 18.33 -13.28
C GLY A 425 25.36 19.39 -14.38
N GLY A 426 26.20 20.43 -14.33
CA GLY A 426 26.84 21.09 -15.49
C GLY A 426 26.15 22.25 -16.24
N ALA A 427 26.64 23.49 -15.98
CA ALA A 427 26.78 24.69 -16.85
C ALA A 427 25.50 25.35 -17.45
N GLY A 428 25.41 26.68 -17.69
CA GLY A 428 26.33 27.82 -17.63
C GLY A 428 25.53 29.14 -17.82
N GLU A 429 26.15 30.27 -17.45
CA GLU A 429 25.61 31.63 -17.29
C GLU A 429 25.19 32.35 -18.59
N ASP A 430 24.11 33.15 -18.55
CA ASP A 430 24.18 34.62 -18.70
C ASP A 430 22.83 35.31 -18.37
N SER A 431 22.87 36.64 -18.21
CA SER A 431 22.23 37.45 -17.16
C SER A 431 20.99 38.31 -17.57
N GLY A 432 20.22 38.71 -16.53
CA GLY A 432 19.43 39.95 -16.44
C GLY A 432 17.97 39.92 -16.94
N GLU A 433 16.98 40.67 -16.41
CA GLU A 433 16.88 41.58 -15.28
C GLU A 433 15.39 41.95 -15.08
N ASN A 434 14.92 41.84 -13.83
CA ASN A 434 13.89 42.59 -13.09
C ASN A 434 12.64 43.27 -13.72
N SER A 435 11.46 42.97 -13.14
CA SER A 435 10.31 43.85 -12.78
C SER A 435 9.03 42.99 -12.70
N GLY A 436 8.09 43.08 -11.76
CA GLY A 436 7.79 43.95 -10.63
C GLY A 436 6.29 43.78 -10.33
N ASP A 437 5.95 43.57 -9.06
CA ASP A 437 4.63 43.65 -8.40
C ASP A 437 3.55 42.53 -8.47
N ASP A 438 3.42 41.91 -7.29
CA ASP A 438 2.24 41.82 -6.43
C ASP A 438 1.06 40.88 -6.78
N ARG A 439 1.12 39.65 -6.21
CA ARG A 439 -0.01 38.93 -5.57
C ARG A 439 0.36 37.52 -5.07
N GLY A 440 0.16 37.30 -3.76
CA GLY A 440 -0.35 36.03 -3.24
C GLY A 440 0.65 34.94 -2.89
N ASP A 441 1.18 35.04 -1.68
CA ASP A 441 1.95 34.07 -0.87
C ASP A 441 1.72 32.57 -1.19
N ARG A 442 2.56 32.01 -2.07
CA ARG A 442 2.82 30.56 -2.20
C ARG A 442 4.31 30.34 -2.46
N THR A 443 5.05 30.09 -1.40
CA THR A 443 6.47 29.72 -1.44
C THR A 443 6.62 28.23 -1.75
N ASP A 444 6.64 27.90 -3.03
CA ASP A 444 7.18 26.63 -3.53
C ASP A 444 8.59 26.90 -4.10
N THR A 445 9.54 26.01 -3.82
CA THR A 445 10.97 26.37 -3.75
C THR A 445 11.80 25.85 -4.92
N GLY A 446 11.21 25.32 -5.99
CA GLY A 446 11.93 24.85 -7.20
C GLY A 446 12.82 23.60 -7.02
N TYR A 447 13.06 23.15 -5.79
CA TYR A 447 13.92 22.01 -5.47
C TYR A 447 13.18 20.67 -5.28
N GLY A 448 11.91 20.55 -5.68
CA GLY A 448 11.10 19.34 -5.44
C GLY A 448 10.95 19.00 -3.95
N LEU A 449 11.04 20.02 -3.08
CA LEU A 449 10.97 19.84 -1.63
C LEU A 449 9.52 19.76 -1.17
N PRO A 450 9.18 18.87 -0.23
CA PRO A 450 7.80 18.63 0.14
C PRO A 450 7.19 19.83 0.87
N GLY A 451 6.05 20.32 0.38
CA GLY A 451 5.22 21.33 1.05
C GLY A 451 5.85 22.72 1.16
N ARG A 452 5.21 23.60 1.93
CA ARG A 452 5.65 24.98 2.12
C ARG A 452 6.57 25.12 3.35
N PRO A 453 7.65 25.91 3.31
CA PRO A 453 8.48 26.16 4.49
C PRO A 453 7.67 26.88 5.57
N VAL A 454 7.90 26.51 6.84
CA VAL A 454 7.32 27.22 7.98
C VAL A 454 8.30 28.31 8.42
N PRO A 455 7.90 29.60 8.39
CA PRO A 455 8.80 30.71 8.68
C PRO A 455 9.20 30.71 10.15
N ALA A 456 10.41 31.21 10.43
CA ALA A 456 10.96 31.26 11.78
C ALA A 456 10.51 32.50 12.60
N GLY A 457 9.66 33.37 12.02
CA GLY A 457 9.34 34.70 12.56
C GLY A 457 7.88 35.11 12.48
N GLY A 458 6.93 34.18 12.63
CA GLY A 458 5.52 34.55 12.86
C GLY A 458 5.30 35.01 14.30
N GLU A 459 4.22 35.76 14.56
CA GLU A 459 3.80 36.26 15.89
C GLU A 459 3.59 35.18 16.98
N VAL A 460 3.80 33.90 16.65
CA VAL A 460 3.61 32.78 17.57
C VAL A 460 4.80 32.69 18.53
N SER A 461 4.57 33.05 19.79
CA SER A 461 5.53 32.82 20.88
C SER A 461 5.71 31.32 21.11
N ALA A 462 6.95 30.90 21.37
CA ALA A 462 7.22 29.52 21.76
C ALA A 462 6.41 29.16 23.03
N PRO A 463 5.97 27.89 23.20
CA PRO A 463 5.21 27.48 24.38
C PRO A 463 5.97 27.84 25.65
N GLU A 464 5.30 28.53 26.60
CA GLU A 464 5.91 28.92 27.87
C GLU A 464 6.17 27.68 28.76
N ASP A 465 5.27 26.70 28.69
CA ASP A 465 5.36 25.44 29.41
C ASP A 465 6.05 24.35 28.57
N LEU A 466 7.36 24.17 28.79
CA LEU A 466 8.14 23.05 28.26
C LEU A 466 8.44 22.03 29.37
N PRO A 467 8.36 20.70 29.10
CA PRO A 467 8.22 20.08 27.78
C PRO A 467 6.77 20.02 27.26
N ALA A 468 6.57 20.43 26.00
CA ALA A 468 5.27 20.39 25.33
C ALA A 468 5.13 19.11 24.49
N VAL A 469 4.11 18.29 24.77
CA VAL A 469 3.85 17.03 24.06
C VAL A 469 2.70 17.20 23.07
N ILE A 470 3.03 17.20 21.78
CA ILE A 470 2.06 17.38 20.69
C ILE A 470 1.76 16.02 20.06
N ARG A 471 0.48 15.63 20.07
CA ARG A 471 0.01 14.30 19.64
C ARG A 471 -0.94 14.38 18.44
N GLY A 472 -1.15 13.24 17.79
CA GLY A 472 -2.15 13.12 16.74
C GLY A 472 -3.59 13.11 17.23
N PRO A 473 -4.59 13.26 16.33
CA PRO A 473 -5.99 13.47 16.71
C PRO A 473 -6.55 12.31 17.54
N GLY A 474 -7.32 12.62 18.59
CA GLY A 474 -7.84 11.65 19.54
C GLY A 474 -8.66 10.52 18.89
N ARG A 475 -9.43 10.81 17.84
CA ARG A 475 -10.22 9.79 17.12
C ARG A 475 -9.36 8.71 16.44
N TYR A 476 -8.22 9.09 15.87
CA TYR A 476 -7.28 8.14 15.27
C TYR A 476 -6.52 7.35 16.33
N ARG A 477 -6.21 7.99 17.47
CA ARG A 477 -5.61 7.30 18.62
C ARG A 477 -6.58 6.31 19.25
N ALA A 478 -7.87 6.64 19.36
CA ALA A 478 -8.89 5.74 19.85
C ALA A 478 -9.08 4.53 18.93
N ALA A 479 -9.26 4.76 17.62
CA ALA A 479 -9.32 3.68 16.64
C ALA A 479 -8.03 2.86 16.60
N GLY A 480 -6.88 3.51 16.76
CA GLY A 480 -5.57 2.88 16.87
C GLY A 480 -5.42 2.02 18.13
N ALA A 481 -5.91 2.48 19.28
CA ALA A 481 -5.93 1.73 20.52
C ALA A 481 -6.85 0.51 20.43
N VAL A 482 -8.02 0.64 19.79
CA VAL A 482 -8.91 -0.48 19.49
C VAL A 482 -8.22 -1.48 18.57
N ALA A 483 -7.58 -1.04 17.49
CA ALA A 483 -6.84 -1.92 16.59
C ALA A 483 -5.64 -2.59 17.27
N LEU A 484 -4.94 -1.88 18.16
CA LEU A 484 -3.82 -2.42 18.93
C LEU A 484 -4.32 -3.48 19.92
N GLY A 485 -5.41 -3.21 20.64
CA GLY A 485 -6.06 -4.18 21.53
C GLY A 485 -6.58 -5.40 20.77
N ALA A 486 -7.27 -5.19 19.65
CA ALA A 486 -7.76 -6.27 18.78
C ALA A 486 -6.61 -7.10 18.19
N GLY A 487 -5.49 -6.49 17.81
CA GLY A 487 -4.30 -7.22 17.38
C GLY A 487 -3.65 -8.00 18.52
N LEU A 488 -3.47 -7.37 19.68
CA LEU A 488 -2.74 -7.92 20.82
C LEU A 488 -3.49 -9.05 21.52
N LEU A 489 -4.81 -8.96 21.61
CA LEU A 489 -5.68 -9.96 22.26
C LEU A 489 -6.38 -10.87 21.27
N GLY A 490 -6.74 -10.37 20.09
CA GLY A 490 -7.51 -11.12 19.11
C GLY A 490 -6.73 -12.26 18.45
N ALA A 491 -5.42 -12.11 18.20
CA ALA A 491 -4.63 -13.20 17.64
C ALA A 491 -4.41 -14.36 18.63
N PRO A 492 -4.00 -14.12 19.89
CA PRO A 492 -3.95 -15.18 20.90
C PRO A 492 -5.31 -15.82 21.13
N LEU A 493 -6.39 -15.04 21.20
CA LEU A 493 -7.75 -15.56 21.37
C LEU A 493 -8.17 -16.43 20.17
N ALA A 494 -7.91 -15.98 18.94
CA ALA A 494 -8.18 -16.78 17.74
C ALA A 494 -7.45 -18.12 17.78
N VAL A 495 -6.18 -18.14 18.18
CA VAL A 495 -5.40 -19.38 18.33
C VAL A 495 -5.98 -20.28 19.44
N LEU A 496 -6.42 -19.71 20.57
CA LEU A 496 -7.09 -20.47 21.63
C LEU A 496 -8.44 -21.05 21.18
N LEU A 497 -9.13 -20.39 20.24
CA LEU A 497 -10.39 -20.82 19.63
C LEU A 497 -10.19 -21.77 18.44
N GLY A 498 -8.97 -22.28 18.21
CA GLY A 498 -8.70 -23.28 17.17
C GLY A 498 -8.41 -22.73 15.77
N LEU A 499 -8.30 -21.40 15.58
CA LEU A 499 -7.81 -20.87 14.31
C LEU A 499 -6.31 -21.16 14.12
N ASP A 500 -5.94 -21.48 12.88
CA ASP A 500 -4.55 -21.63 12.48
C ASP A 500 -3.69 -20.42 12.90
N VAL A 501 -2.52 -20.72 13.46
CA VAL A 501 -1.59 -19.72 14.03
C VAL A 501 -1.12 -18.72 12.98
N LEU A 502 -0.83 -19.18 11.76
CA LEU A 502 -0.30 -18.33 10.69
C LEU A 502 -1.25 -17.19 10.29
N PRO A 503 -2.52 -17.43 9.91
CA PRO A 503 -3.47 -16.37 9.61
C PRO A 503 -3.79 -15.50 10.83
N ALA A 504 -3.90 -16.10 12.03
CA ALA A 504 -4.12 -15.34 13.27
C ALA A 504 -2.96 -14.36 13.55
N VAL A 505 -1.71 -14.83 13.48
CA VAL A 505 -0.50 -14.00 13.64
C VAL A 505 -0.44 -12.90 12.58
N TRP A 506 -0.81 -13.21 11.34
CA TRP A 506 -0.72 -12.26 10.25
C TRP A 506 -1.76 -11.14 10.38
N LEU A 507 -3.03 -11.48 10.61
CA LEU A 507 -4.12 -10.51 10.83
C LEU A 507 -3.88 -9.69 12.10
N GLY A 508 -3.54 -10.35 13.21
CA GLY A 508 -3.19 -9.71 14.47
C GLY A 508 -2.01 -8.76 14.35
N GLY A 509 -0.96 -9.18 13.65
CA GLY A 509 0.24 -8.39 13.40
C GLY A 509 -0.05 -7.14 12.56
N ILE A 510 -0.91 -7.25 11.55
CA ILE A 510 -1.36 -6.09 10.76
C ILE A 510 -2.12 -5.09 11.65
N LEU A 511 -3.07 -5.56 12.45
CA LEU A 511 -3.84 -4.71 13.35
C LEU A 511 -2.94 -4.04 14.40
N LEU A 512 -2.01 -4.80 14.98
CA LEU A 512 -1.04 -4.32 15.97
C LEU A 512 -0.11 -3.25 15.40
N VAL A 513 0.48 -3.49 14.21
CA VAL A 513 1.35 -2.51 13.55
C VAL A 513 0.58 -1.24 13.18
N ASN A 514 -0.65 -1.37 12.69
CA ASN A 514 -1.49 -0.20 12.37
C ASN A 514 -1.90 0.56 13.63
N GLY A 515 -2.25 -0.14 14.70
CA GLY A 515 -2.57 0.44 16.00
C GLY A 515 -1.38 1.19 16.60
N LEU A 516 -0.18 0.62 16.54
CA LEU A 516 1.07 1.26 16.97
C LEU A 516 1.38 2.51 16.16
N VAL A 517 1.21 2.47 14.84
CA VAL A 517 1.42 3.64 13.97
C VAL A 517 0.42 4.75 14.26
N ALA A 518 -0.82 4.40 14.61
CA ALA A 518 -1.89 5.34 14.89
C ALA A 518 -1.79 5.97 16.30
N THR A 519 -1.20 5.27 17.26
CA THR A 519 -1.09 5.72 18.68
C THR A 519 0.27 6.30 19.03
N GLY A 520 1.35 5.77 18.46
CA GLY A 520 2.73 6.02 18.89
C GLY A 520 3.46 7.17 18.19
N ARG A 521 2.74 8.10 17.55
CA ARG A 521 3.34 9.28 16.90
C ARG A 521 3.11 10.54 17.72
N SER A 522 4.19 11.11 18.22
CA SER A 522 4.20 12.35 18.98
C SER A 522 5.46 13.14 18.73
N VAL A 523 5.36 14.46 18.91
CA VAL A 523 6.48 15.37 18.91
C VAL A 523 6.56 15.99 20.29
N VAL A 524 7.72 15.90 20.93
CA VAL A 524 7.98 16.52 22.23
C VAL A 524 8.96 17.67 22.01
N LEU A 525 8.52 18.87 22.35
CA LEU A 525 9.34 20.08 22.32
C LEU A 525 9.95 20.26 23.71
N ASP A 526 11.28 20.28 23.79
CA ASP A 526 12.02 20.52 25.03
C ASP A 526 12.97 21.71 24.84
N ARG A 527 13.51 22.26 25.94
CA ARG A 527 14.41 23.42 25.92
C ARG A 527 15.69 23.15 25.12
N GLY A 528 16.23 21.93 25.16
CA GLY A 528 17.48 21.56 24.49
C GLY A 528 17.32 20.80 23.17
N CYS A 529 16.19 20.13 22.95
CA CYS A 529 16.03 19.25 21.79
C CYS A 529 14.57 19.07 21.36
N LEU A 530 14.41 18.65 20.10
CA LEU A 530 13.19 18.13 19.53
C LEU A 530 13.19 16.59 19.61
N THR A 531 12.21 15.99 20.28
CA THR A 531 12.06 14.52 20.27
C THR A 531 10.93 14.10 19.34
N VAL A 532 11.24 13.37 18.28
CA VAL A 532 10.27 12.78 17.36
C VAL A 532 10.05 11.33 17.74
N GLN A 533 8.91 11.03 18.36
CA GLN A 533 8.53 9.67 18.74
C GLN A 533 7.78 8.99 17.59
N GLY A 534 8.34 7.89 17.11
CA GLY A 534 7.69 6.95 16.20
C GLY A 534 7.35 5.62 16.92
N PRO A 535 6.65 4.72 16.22
CA PRO A 535 6.16 3.48 16.83
C PRO A 535 7.28 2.55 17.30
N LEU A 536 8.41 2.49 16.58
CA LEU A 536 9.53 1.58 16.88
C LEU A 536 10.82 2.31 17.24
N VAL A 537 10.88 3.62 17.01
CA VAL A 537 12.09 4.43 17.13
C VAL A 537 11.70 5.81 17.64
N ALA A 538 12.46 6.35 18.59
CA ALA A 538 12.45 7.75 18.93
C ALA A 538 13.76 8.41 18.50
N HIS A 539 13.67 9.61 17.93
CA HIS A 539 14.82 10.43 17.56
C HIS A 539 14.88 11.65 18.46
N ARG A 540 16.00 11.88 19.13
CA ARG A 540 16.28 13.11 19.88
C ARG A 540 17.20 13.98 19.05
N VAL A 541 16.67 15.13 18.60
CA VAL A 541 17.33 16.03 17.64
C VAL A 541 17.62 17.34 18.36
N PRO A 542 18.89 17.64 18.67
CA PRO A 542 19.28 18.94 19.22
C PRO A 542 18.89 20.07 18.26
N TRP A 543 18.46 21.21 18.79
CA TRP A 543 17.96 22.32 17.96
C TRP A 543 18.99 22.80 16.93
N GLY A 544 20.28 22.73 17.26
CA GLY A 544 21.39 23.04 16.36
C GLY A 544 21.47 22.15 15.11
N HIS A 545 20.97 20.92 15.19
CA HIS A 545 21.00 19.95 14.09
C HIS A 545 19.72 19.95 13.23
N LEU A 546 18.70 20.71 13.60
CA LEU A 546 17.46 20.83 12.83
C LEU A 546 17.66 21.82 11.65
N HIS A 547 17.30 21.42 10.44
CA HIS A 547 17.31 22.29 9.25
C HIS A 547 16.10 23.20 9.20
N GLY A 548 14.92 22.63 9.48
CA GLY A 548 13.66 23.36 9.56
C GLY A 548 12.43 22.46 9.39
N ALA A 549 11.25 23.08 9.41
CA ALA A 549 9.97 22.42 9.20
C ALA A 549 9.29 22.92 7.92
N ARG A 550 8.63 22.01 7.20
CA ARG A 550 7.75 22.32 6.07
C ARG A 550 6.36 21.77 6.33
N LEU A 551 5.32 22.50 5.93
CA LEU A 551 3.94 22.09 6.04
C LEU A 551 3.48 21.37 4.76
N VAL A 552 3.02 20.13 4.92
CA VAL A 552 2.43 19.31 3.86
C VAL A 552 0.99 18.97 4.24
N GLY A 553 0.04 19.76 3.77
CA GLY A 553 -1.38 19.58 4.08
C GLY A 553 -1.68 19.78 5.58
N ASP A 554 -1.99 18.70 6.28
CA ASP A 554 -2.33 18.61 7.71
C ASP A 554 -1.15 18.15 8.60
N ARG A 555 0.07 18.13 8.06
CA ARG A 555 1.27 17.54 8.68
C ARG A 555 2.49 18.44 8.52
N LEU A 556 3.52 18.16 9.33
CA LEU A 556 4.83 18.77 9.16
C LEU A 556 5.84 17.73 8.65
N VAL A 557 6.78 18.18 7.84
CA VAL A 557 7.96 17.44 7.43
C VAL A 557 9.18 18.17 8.00
N LEU A 558 9.91 17.47 8.85
CA LEU A 558 11.09 17.96 9.54
C LEU A 558 12.33 17.41 8.85
N ALA A 559 13.37 18.23 8.72
CA ALA A 559 14.68 17.77 8.28
C ALA A 559 15.76 18.11 9.30
N TRP A 560 16.71 17.21 9.55
CA TRP A 560 17.85 17.41 10.45
C TRP A 560 19.12 16.70 9.95
N VAL A 561 20.26 17.01 10.55
CA VAL A 561 21.57 16.47 10.17
C VAL A 561 21.75 15.02 10.65
N PRO A 562 22.33 14.12 9.84
CA PRO A 562 22.67 14.28 8.42
C PRO A 562 21.42 14.03 7.55
N ALA A 563 20.98 15.07 6.82
CA ALA A 563 19.88 15.11 5.84
C ALA A 563 18.68 14.14 6.06
N THR A 564 18.29 13.89 7.32
CA THR A 564 17.23 12.97 7.68
C THR A 564 15.90 13.71 7.64
N VAL A 565 14.97 13.20 6.83
CA VAL A 565 13.66 13.82 6.62
C VAL A 565 12.57 12.94 7.24
N VAL A 566 11.76 13.49 8.14
CA VAL A 566 10.69 12.76 8.83
C VAL A 566 9.39 13.55 8.83
N ALA A 567 8.31 12.91 8.40
CA ALA A 567 6.97 13.45 8.49
C ALA A 567 6.34 13.18 9.86
N VAL A 568 5.77 14.22 10.48
CA VAL A 568 5.09 14.20 11.78
C VAL A 568 3.66 14.73 11.65
N GLY A 569 2.76 14.27 12.50
CA GLY A 569 1.33 14.59 12.44
C GLY A 569 0.47 13.57 11.65
N PRO A 570 -0.84 13.85 11.43
CA PRO A 570 -1.52 15.11 11.73
C PRO A 570 -1.62 15.34 13.24
N PHE A 571 -1.90 16.58 13.66
CA PHE A 571 -1.98 16.94 15.07
C PHE A 571 -3.42 17.19 15.51
N GLU A 572 -3.67 17.03 16.80
CA GLU A 572 -4.97 17.32 17.42
C GLU A 572 -5.19 18.84 17.51
N PRO A 573 -6.28 19.39 16.95
CA PRO A 573 -6.60 20.82 17.07
C PRO A 573 -6.76 21.21 18.54
N THR A 574 -6.13 22.31 18.96
CA THR A 574 -6.36 22.93 20.27
C THR A 574 -7.34 24.10 20.17
N GLY A 575 -7.78 24.65 21.30
CA GLY A 575 -8.64 25.84 21.31
C GLY A 575 -8.04 27.07 20.62
N GLU A 576 -6.72 27.10 20.46
CA GLU A 576 -5.95 28.16 19.77
C GLU A 576 -5.81 27.92 18.26
N SER A 577 -6.21 26.75 17.74
CA SER A 577 -6.07 26.37 16.32
C SER A 577 -7.26 25.51 15.88
N PRO A 578 -8.35 26.10 15.34
CA PRO A 578 -9.60 25.40 15.08
C PRO A 578 -9.51 24.27 14.03
N GLY A 579 -8.48 24.25 13.17
CA GLY A 579 -8.23 23.20 12.18
C GLY A 579 -6.94 22.38 12.38
N GLN A 580 -6.93 21.12 11.94
CA GLN A 580 -5.72 20.26 11.96
C GLN A 580 -4.53 20.85 11.18
N ARG A 581 -4.83 21.60 10.11
CA ARG A 581 -3.82 22.31 9.33
C ARG A 581 -3.23 23.48 10.11
N GLU A 582 -4.08 24.29 10.72
CA GLU A 582 -3.65 25.42 11.56
C GLU A 582 -2.83 24.93 12.75
N GLN A 583 -3.21 23.80 13.36
CA GLN A 583 -2.41 23.17 14.41
C GLN A 583 -1.03 22.74 13.91
N ALA A 584 -0.94 22.17 12.71
CA ALA A 584 0.33 21.80 12.11
C ALA A 584 1.19 23.04 11.82
N GLU A 585 0.58 24.13 11.36
CA GLU A 585 1.24 25.41 11.14
C GLU A 585 1.77 26.00 12.46
N TRP A 586 0.94 26.06 13.50
CA TRP A 586 1.30 26.51 14.84
C TRP A 586 2.44 25.66 15.43
N THR A 587 2.34 24.34 15.33
CA THR A 587 3.37 23.41 15.80
C THR A 587 4.70 23.63 15.07
N GLY A 588 4.63 23.88 13.76
CA GLY A 588 5.81 24.18 12.95
C GLY A 588 6.44 25.51 13.36
N ALA A 589 5.62 26.53 13.62
CA ALA A 589 6.08 27.83 14.07
C ALA A 589 6.76 27.73 15.45
N ALA A 590 6.18 27.00 16.40
CA ALA A 590 6.76 26.74 17.72
C ALA A 590 8.13 26.03 17.63
N ILE A 591 8.25 25.00 16.78
CA ILE A 591 9.51 24.31 16.49
C ILE A 591 10.57 25.28 15.96
N MET A 592 10.18 26.15 15.01
CA MET A 592 11.11 27.11 14.42
C MET A 592 11.50 28.23 15.38
N ALA A 593 10.58 28.71 16.22
CA ALA A 593 10.85 29.72 17.25
C ALA A 593 11.85 29.21 18.29
N LEU A 594 11.68 27.98 18.80
CA LEU A 594 12.63 27.36 19.73
C LEU A 594 14.01 27.18 19.12
N ARG A 595 14.07 26.74 17.85
CA ARG A 595 15.33 26.64 17.10
C ARG A 595 16.06 27.98 17.01
N VAL A 596 15.34 29.06 16.66
CA VAL A 596 15.93 30.41 16.54
C VAL A 596 16.40 30.92 17.89
N ARG A 597 15.61 30.73 18.96
CA ARG A 597 15.95 31.14 20.33
C ARG A 597 17.25 30.50 20.83
N VAL A 598 17.51 29.24 20.48
CA VAL A 598 18.73 28.53 20.89
C VAL A 598 19.94 28.91 20.02
N ARG A 599 19.76 29.16 18.72
CA ARG A 599 20.85 29.62 17.83
C ARG A 599 21.19 31.11 17.92
N GLY A 600 20.24 31.95 18.34
CA GLY A 600 20.44 33.39 18.56
C GLY A 600 21.67 33.71 19.43
N PRO A 601 21.81 33.12 20.63
CA PRO A 601 22.96 33.39 21.50
C PRO A 601 24.29 32.81 20.97
N GLU A 602 24.29 31.79 20.11
CA GLU A 602 25.51 31.29 19.47
C GLU A 602 26.01 32.24 18.37
N ARG A 603 25.11 32.87 17.61
CA ARG A 603 25.47 33.94 16.67
C ARG A 603 26.01 35.17 17.39
N GLU A 604 25.43 35.55 18.53
CA GLU A 604 25.95 36.64 19.36
C GLU A 604 27.30 36.29 20.00
N ARG A 605 27.50 35.05 20.46
CA ARG A 605 28.82 34.59 20.95
C ARG A 605 29.87 34.46 19.84
N ALA A 606 29.49 34.02 18.64
CA ALA A 606 30.39 33.97 17.49
C ALA A 606 30.71 35.37 16.94
N ALA A 607 29.75 36.30 16.99
CA ALA A 607 29.98 37.71 16.66
C ALA A 607 30.83 38.42 17.72
N ALA A 608 30.65 38.10 19.01
CA ALA A 608 31.48 38.61 20.09
C ALA A 608 32.89 38.00 20.10
N ALA A 609 33.03 36.71 19.81
CA ALA A 609 34.33 36.04 19.67
C ALA A 609 35.08 36.43 18.37
N GLY A 610 34.35 36.88 17.33
CA GLY A 610 34.92 37.44 16.11
C GLY A 610 35.30 38.92 16.21
N ALA A 611 34.95 39.60 17.31
CA ALA A 611 35.26 41.01 17.54
C ALA A 611 36.52 41.24 18.39
N ASP A 612 37.05 40.22 19.06
CA ASP A 612 38.24 40.33 19.93
C ASP A 612 39.28 39.22 19.66
N VAL A 613 39.84 39.18 18.44
CA VAL A 613 41.11 38.48 18.19
C VAL A 613 42.14 39.45 17.63
N GLY A 614 42.60 40.32 18.52
CA GLY A 614 44.00 40.71 18.56
C GLY A 614 44.78 39.68 19.37
N ALA A 615 45.72 39.01 18.71
CA ALA A 615 46.85 38.22 19.23
C ALA A 615 46.79 37.72 20.70
N GLY A 616 46.66 36.40 20.89
CA GLY A 616 47.24 35.72 22.05
C GLY A 616 46.47 34.52 22.60
N SER A 617 47.20 33.41 22.75
CA SER A 617 46.92 32.28 23.65
C SER A 617 45.84 31.26 23.23
N SER A 618 46.34 30.21 22.58
CA SER A 618 45.76 28.87 22.55
C SER A 618 45.79 28.22 23.94
N ALA A 619 44.75 28.38 24.74
CA ALA A 619 44.46 27.47 25.88
C ALA A 619 43.05 27.72 26.43
N GLY A 620 42.21 26.68 26.43
CA GLY A 620 41.06 26.61 27.34
C GLY A 620 39.68 26.96 26.78
N ALA A 621 39.27 26.36 25.65
CA ALA A 621 37.85 26.15 25.38
C ALA A 621 37.55 24.67 25.61
N GLN A 622 37.21 24.30 26.84
CA GLN A 622 36.58 23.01 27.15
C GLN A 622 35.28 22.95 26.35
N GLY A 623 35.31 22.21 25.23
CA GLY A 623 34.16 21.99 24.37
C GLY A 623 33.04 21.36 25.17
N GLN A 624 31.89 22.03 25.22
CA GLN A 624 30.64 21.33 25.45
C GLN A 624 30.54 20.25 24.37
N PRO A 625 30.33 18.96 24.73
CA PRO A 625 30.22 17.92 23.73
C PRO A 625 29.08 18.29 22.78
N GLU A 626 29.36 18.38 21.48
CA GLU A 626 28.32 18.51 20.45
C GLU A 626 27.34 17.35 20.67
N GLU A 627 26.18 17.65 21.25
CA GLU A 627 25.15 16.66 21.50
C GLU A 627 24.73 16.13 20.11
N THR A 628 24.98 14.85 19.85
CA THR A 628 24.69 14.22 18.56
C THR A 628 23.23 13.77 18.52
N VAL A 629 22.66 13.65 17.32
CA VAL A 629 21.31 13.09 17.15
C VAL A 629 21.30 11.65 17.64
N SER A 630 20.54 11.37 18.70
CA SER A 630 20.47 10.03 19.29
C SER A 630 19.19 9.30 18.89
N ARG A 631 19.30 7.96 18.80
CA ARG A 631 18.23 7.05 18.40
C ARG A 631 18.00 6.03 19.50
N THR A 632 16.78 5.97 20.03
CA THR A 632 16.38 5.00 21.05
C THR A 632 15.24 4.12 20.56
N PRO A 633 15.11 2.86 21.05
CA PRO A 633 13.97 2.02 20.72
C PRO A 633 12.68 2.67 21.22
N GLY A 634 11.65 2.66 20.36
CA GLY A 634 10.33 3.17 20.69
C GLY A 634 9.49 2.16 21.48
N PRO A 635 8.37 2.59 22.09
CA PRO A 635 7.55 1.75 22.95
C PRO A 635 6.93 0.55 22.22
N GLY A 636 6.77 0.61 20.90
CA GLY A 636 6.23 -0.50 20.11
C GLY A 636 7.13 -1.72 20.04
N VAL A 637 8.44 -1.62 20.33
CA VAL A 637 9.33 -2.79 20.39
C VAL A 637 8.89 -3.74 21.50
N ALA A 638 8.56 -3.20 22.69
CA ALA A 638 8.05 -3.99 23.81
C ALA A 638 6.67 -4.59 23.48
N VAL A 639 5.79 -3.82 22.83
CA VAL A 639 4.45 -4.29 22.42
C VAL A 639 4.52 -5.45 21.44
N VAL A 640 5.43 -5.39 20.45
CA VAL A 640 5.65 -6.50 19.50
C VAL A 640 6.20 -7.73 20.22
N ALA A 641 7.13 -7.57 21.17
CA ALA A 641 7.64 -8.68 21.95
C ALA A 641 6.55 -9.36 22.79
N VAL A 642 5.72 -8.57 23.50
CA VAL A 642 4.58 -9.08 24.28
C VAL A 642 3.58 -9.81 23.38
N TYR A 643 3.26 -9.25 22.21
CA TYR A 643 2.38 -9.90 21.24
C TYR A 643 2.88 -11.29 20.81
N LEU A 644 4.16 -11.39 20.45
CA LEU A 644 4.75 -12.67 20.04
C LEU A 644 4.76 -13.68 21.19
N LEU A 645 5.02 -13.24 22.42
CA LEU A 645 4.97 -14.09 23.61
C LEU A 645 3.54 -14.61 23.88
N LEU A 646 2.52 -13.74 23.78
CA LEU A 646 1.13 -14.13 23.98
C LEU A 646 0.65 -15.15 22.94
N VAL A 647 0.99 -14.95 21.67
CA VAL A 647 0.63 -15.90 20.62
C VAL A 647 1.38 -17.23 20.78
N ALA A 648 2.67 -17.18 21.14
CA ALA A 648 3.44 -18.39 21.41
C ALA A 648 2.87 -19.17 22.61
N ALA A 649 2.46 -18.48 23.68
CA ALA A 649 1.82 -19.09 24.85
C ALA A 649 0.46 -19.69 24.50
N ALA A 650 -0.37 -18.98 23.72
CA ALA A 650 -1.67 -19.46 23.26
C ALA A 650 -1.52 -20.71 22.38
N TRP A 651 -0.58 -20.70 21.45
CA TRP A 651 -0.28 -21.87 20.62
C TRP A 651 0.23 -23.04 21.45
N TRP A 652 1.16 -22.79 22.38
CA TRP A 652 1.68 -23.84 23.26
C TRP A 652 0.57 -24.48 24.11
N TRP A 653 -0.32 -23.65 24.68
CA TRP A 653 -1.48 -24.11 25.43
C TRP A 653 -2.45 -24.92 24.56
N HIS A 654 -2.77 -24.44 23.36
CA HIS A 654 -3.63 -25.19 22.44
C HIS A 654 -3.00 -26.53 22.02
N ALA A 655 -1.67 -26.59 21.87
CA ALA A 655 -0.96 -27.80 21.47
C ALA A 655 -0.70 -28.80 22.62
N HIS A 656 -0.72 -28.38 23.89
CA HIS A 656 -0.30 -29.21 25.03
C HIS A 656 -1.24 -29.20 26.26
N GLY A 657 -2.22 -28.30 26.29
CA GLY A 657 -3.09 -28.01 27.43
C GLY A 657 -4.51 -28.58 27.32
N GLY A 658 -4.75 -29.51 26.40
CA GLY A 658 -5.99 -30.27 26.25
C GLY A 658 -5.89 -31.67 26.83
#